data_AF-A0A916UIB3-F1
#
_entry.id   AF-A0A916UIB3-F1
#
_cell.length_a   1.000
_cell.length_b   1.000
_cell.length_c   1.000
_cell.angle_alpha   90.00
_cell.angle_beta   90.00
_cell.angle_gamma   90.00
#
_symmetry.space_group_name_H-M   'P 1'
#
loop_
_entity.id
_entity.type
_entity.pdbx_description
1 polymer ?
#
loop_
_entity_poly.entity_id
_entity_poly.type
_entity_poly.pdbx_seq_one_letter_code
_entity_poly.pdbx_strand_id
1 'polypeptide(L)'
;MSITRSTVMSWSPDSIGEYARQVRTAAEALFDSGKWLYGEFDRLAETWSGDAHAAAEDRVAHEWGRTRKIATMLEDLAEDIKSTDYTLGSACIALQELIGEIESQPITVSESWYVQPLTDNIDPSVVSAFQTRVNHLVGDLTHYDNTLAEQLTRFANEFNLFSRLRIGVDVGDATALGQALAVGVAEGTLTPELAELIGQQLAQLALTTAQLDALAAGDPVAVPADQLNYLRNLVEASGKDGILALSAYFDSLGTADGEASKAALANAVLTVSHENIGADITADGTVRSPGGFDRLPADLREMLTSERGDGLRLASGFDGLGDNLRDHVTDPSSGTPTRSEVREFAAFADLLNASEPTNAPGEQLGTHLLERAADFHALDENADAGVPRSKAFPDSSLYTPIADTFTDIATRNTDSSAAILTGTYSDGTDLANYDRDTTVATLLAFGNEPAQGLINWIPGDATSANPTVAQRAGEAAYGLAQTLSSNDSGIGGNNHNALLNLPGHNNQSIGQINPEMTQTIGETLTPYIPAIGQLEDHLTETFGFGSLTHGDAIRVFSVIDSDPEAAANFNGQVFAQIENLQYKQAAQALANPEEPQLRYAHTIGQLQTYVDHGYIVEGADRGADAQELHDAKTQAYQIASGIAATGAGAIPGIGFPAAATVIAVTGVLEQSVVGSVPGIETYEVPREDPLGSRQYYNTLLALEDLGALTPHPVLDRYMTEDGKLLPYEEALMADNPTQNPISGGSGIATDAGNYLLNHNFPIDRITQYVDKGRVEARKG
;
A
#
# COMPACT_ATOMS: atom_id res chain seq x y z
N MET A 1 -0.15 -27.05 -48.38
CA MET A 1 -0.39 -27.12 -49.84
C MET A 1 -0.80 -28.55 -50.19
N SER A 2 -1.66 -28.78 -51.17
CA SER A 2 -1.94 -30.14 -51.65
C SER A 2 -0.81 -30.61 -52.58
N ILE A 3 -0.10 -31.67 -52.19
CA ILE A 3 1.00 -32.27 -52.97
C ILE A 3 0.45 -32.82 -54.29
N THR A 4 1.10 -32.53 -55.42
CA THR A 4 0.66 -32.99 -56.77
C THR A 4 1.60 -34.05 -57.33
N ARG A 5 1.11 -34.86 -58.28
CA ARG A 5 1.91 -35.91 -58.94
C ARG A 5 3.19 -35.35 -59.55
N SER A 6 3.07 -34.29 -60.36
CA SER A 6 4.22 -33.68 -61.03
C SER A 6 5.25 -33.13 -60.03
N THR A 7 4.81 -32.60 -58.89
CA THR A 7 5.69 -32.16 -57.80
C THR A 7 6.51 -33.30 -57.22
N VAL A 8 5.88 -34.42 -56.82
CA VAL A 8 6.59 -35.56 -56.21
C VAL A 8 7.54 -36.24 -57.21
N MET A 9 7.16 -36.34 -58.48
CA MET A 9 8.03 -36.90 -59.53
C MET A 9 9.26 -36.04 -59.81
N SER A 10 9.26 -34.78 -59.37
CA SER A 10 10.41 -33.86 -59.50
C SER A 10 11.32 -33.85 -58.26
N TRP A 11 10.91 -34.45 -57.16
CA TRP A 11 11.67 -34.43 -55.91
C TRP A 11 12.89 -35.35 -55.99
N SER A 12 14.02 -34.82 -55.50
CA SER A 12 15.27 -35.55 -55.29
C SER A 12 15.59 -35.58 -53.79
N PRO A 13 15.42 -36.74 -53.13
CA PRO A 13 15.67 -36.88 -51.69
C PRO A 13 17.09 -36.47 -51.26
N ASP A 14 18.10 -36.69 -52.12
CA ASP A 14 19.52 -36.41 -51.83
C ASP A 14 19.81 -34.96 -51.39
N SER A 15 18.94 -34.01 -51.74
CA SER A 15 19.11 -32.59 -51.40
C SER A 15 18.88 -32.29 -49.90
N ILE A 16 18.00 -33.01 -49.21
CA ILE A 16 17.66 -32.75 -47.80
C ILE A 16 18.81 -33.22 -46.89
N GLY A 17 19.38 -34.39 -47.16
CA GLY A 17 20.55 -34.89 -46.44
C GLY A 17 21.82 -34.04 -46.61
N GLU A 18 21.94 -33.26 -47.69
CA GLU A 18 23.01 -32.26 -47.86
C GLU A 18 22.80 -31.05 -46.93
N TYR A 19 21.57 -30.55 -46.80
CA TYR A 19 21.25 -29.45 -45.87
C TYR A 19 21.51 -29.85 -44.41
N ALA A 20 21.08 -31.05 -43.99
CA ALA A 20 21.36 -31.55 -42.64
C ALA A 20 22.87 -31.58 -42.33
N ARG A 21 23.69 -32.00 -43.31
CA ARG A 21 25.16 -31.98 -43.16
C ARG A 21 25.71 -30.57 -43.02
N GLN A 22 25.25 -29.62 -43.83
CA GLN A 22 25.71 -28.23 -43.76
C GLN A 22 25.37 -27.59 -42.41
N VAL A 23 24.15 -27.81 -41.90
CA VAL A 23 23.72 -27.30 -40.59
C VAL A 23 24.60 -27.87 -39.48
N ARG A 24 24.83 -29.19 -39.47
CA ARG A 24 25.72 -29.83 -38.49
C ARG A 24 27.16 -29.30 -38.55
N THR A 25 27.71 -29.11 -39.75
CA THR A 25 29.05 -28.52 -39.90
C THR A 25 29.11 -27.08 -39.37
N ALA A 26 28.06 -26.30 -39.55
CA ALA A 26 27.98 -24.96 -38.95
C ALA A 26 27.91 -25.01 -37.42
N ALA A 27 27.17 -25.98 -36.86
CA ALA A 27 27.07 -26.20 -35.43
C ALA A 27 28.43 -26.58 -34.80
N GLU A 28 29.12 -27.55 -35.40
CA GLU A 28 30.46 -28.00 -34.98
C GLU A 28 31.46 -26.83 -35.00
N ALA A 29 31.48 -26.05 -36.09
CA ALA A 29 32.37 -24.89 -36.23
C ALA A 29 32.08 -23.80 -35.17
N LEU A 30 30.80 -23.57 -34.85
CA LEU A 30 30.39 -22.60 -33.84
C LEU A 30 30.82 -23.05 -32.44
N PHE A 31 30.57 -24.32 -32.10
CA PHE A 31 30.99 -24.92 -30.84
C PHE A 31 32.52 -24.85 -30.65
N ASP A 32 33.28 -25.23 -31.67
CA ASP A 32 34.74 -25.20 -31.61
C ASP A 32 35.29 -23.78 -31.45
N SER A 33 34.68 -22.79 -32.12
CA SER A 33 35.07 -21.38 -31.99
C SER A 33 34.83 -20.86 -30.56
N GLY A 34 33.68 -21.17 -29.95
CA GLY A 34 33.38 -20.76 -28.58
C GLY A 34 34.31 -21.43 -27.56
N LYS A 35 34.56 -22.72 -27.73
CA LYS A 35 35.45 -23.49 -26.87
C LYS A 35 36.89 -22.98 -26.94
N TRP A 36 37.34 -22.63 -28.14
CA TRP A 36 38.65 -22.04 -28.35
C TRP A 36 38.79 -20.70 -27.62
N LEU A 37 37.81 -19.80 -27.77
CA LEU A 37 37.83 -18.48 -27.12
C LEU A 37 37.90 -18.60 -25.59
N TYR A 38 37.07 -19.47 -25.02
CA TYR A 38 37.06 -19.76 -23.58
C TYR A 38 38.42 -20.26 -23.11
N GLY A 39 38.98 -21.27 -23.79
CA GLY A 39 40.28 -21.83 -23.44
C GLY A 39 41.47 -20.87 -23.64
N GLU A 40 41.35 -19.88 -24.53
CA GLU A 40 42.38 -18.85 -24.69
C GLU A 40 42.33 -17.83 -23.56
N PHE A 41 41.12 -17.53 -23.04
CA PHE A 41 40.96 -16.66 -21.89
C PHE A 41 41.50 -17.28 -20.59
N ASP A 42 41.26 -18.58 -20.38
CA ASP A 42 41.88 -19.35 -19.28
C ASP A 42 43.42 -19.24 -19.29
N ARG A 43 44.04 -19.18 -20.48
CA ARG A 43 45.51 -18.99 -20.60
C ARG A 43 45.94 -17.57 -20.26
N LEU A 44 45.12 -16.56 -20.54
CA LEU A 44 45.42 -15.16 -20.21
C LEU A 44 45.46 -14.93 -18.70
N ALA A 45 44.74 -15.72 -17.91
CA ALA A 45 44.76 -15.69 -16.44
C ALA A 45 46.17 -15.87 -15.83
N GLU A 46 47.11 -16.47 -16.57
CA GLU A 46 48.51 -16.60 -16.15
C GLU A 46 49.28 -15.26 -16.16
N THR A 47 48.79 -14.26 -16.90
CA THR A 47 49.50 -12.99 -17.15
C THR A 47 48.66 -11.74 -16.91
N TRP A 48 47.34 -11.89 -16.78
CA TRP A 48 46.38 -10.83 -16.54
C TRP A 48 45.43 -11.26 -15.41
N SER A 49 45.31 -10.44 -14.36
CA SER A 49 44.46 -10.72 -13.20
C SER A 49 43.89 -9.43 -12.58
N GLY A 50 42.94 -9.57 -11.65
CA GLY A 50 42.20 -8.46 -11.01
C GLY A 50 40.79 -8.30 -11.56
N ASP A 51 40.05 -7.29 -11.09
CA ASP A 51 38.61 -7.12 -11.36
C ASP A 51 38.28 -7.01 -12.86
N ALA A 52 39.16 -6.39 -13.64
CA ALA A 52 39.02 -6.30 -15.09
C ALA A 52 39.16 -7.67 -15.79
N HIS A 53 39.97 -8.58 -15.24
CA HIS A 53 40.06 -9.95 -15.72
C HIS A 53 38.79 -10.72 -15.33
N ALA A 54 38.34 -10.63 -14.09
CA ALA A 54 37.14 -11.32 -13.60
C ALA A 54 35.89 -10.93 -14.42
N ALA A 55 35.67 -9.64 -14.69
CA ALA A 55 34.56 -9.18 -15.52
C ALA A 55 34.64 -9.70 -16.97
N ALA A 56 35.85 -9.83 -17.51
CA ALA A 56 36.05 -10.33 -18.86
C ALA A 56 35.96 -11.88 -18.94
N GLU A 57 36.37 -12.58 -17.89
CA GLU A 57 36.21 -14.03 -17.70
C GLU A 57 34.73 -14.40 -17.60
N ASP A 58 33.96 -13.68 -16.76
CA ASP A 58 32.50 -13.83 -16.67
C ASP A 58 31.84 -13.60 -18.02
N ARG A 59 32.26 -12.56 -18.75
CA ARG A 59 31.74 -12.29 -20.09
C ARG A 59 32.03 -13.44 -21.05
N VAL A 60 33.25 -13.97 -21.06
CA VAL A 60 33.65 -15.07 -21.95
C VAL A 60 32.96 -16.38 -21.58
N ALA A 61 32.79 -16.68 -20.29
CA ALA A 61 32.01 -17.82 -19.81
C ALA A 61 30.55 -17.74 -20.28
N HIS A 62 29.95 -16.55 -20.19
CA HIS A 62 28.58 -16.30 -20.65
C HIS A 62 28.43 -16.38 -22.18
N GLU A 63 29.40 -15.87 -22.96
CA GLU A 63 29.42 -16.08 -24.43
C GLU A 63 29.60 -17.56 -24.80
N TRP A 64 30.42 -18.30 -24.05
CA TRP A 64 30.62 -19.73 -24.28
C TRP A 64 29.35 -20.55 -24.05
N GLY A 65 28.67 -20.34 -22.91
CA GLY A 65 27.40 -21.01 -22.61
C GLY A 65 26.36 -20.83 -23.73
N ARG A 66 26.26 -19.60 -24.28
CA ARG A 66 25.36 -19.29 -25.40
C ARG A 66 25.77 -19.93 -26.71
N THR A 67 27.05 -19.81 -27.08
CA THR A 67 27.60 -20.41 -28.31
C THR A 67 27.37 -21.91 -28.33
N ARG A 68 27.57 -22.57 -27.17
CA ARG A 68 27.26 -23.98 -26.97
C ARG A 68 25.78 -24.28 -27.17
N LYS A 69 24.87 -23.50 -26.61
CA LYS A 69 23.42 -23.71 -26.75
C LYS A 69 22.96 -23.58 -28.20
N ILE A 70 23.45 -22.57 -28.95
CA ILE A 70 23.16 -22.42 -30.39
C ILE A 70 23.67 -23.62 -31.19
N ALA A 71 24.90 -24.07 -30.90
CA ALA A 71 25.45 -25.24 -31.55
C ALA A 71 24.58 -26.48 -31.29
N THR A 72 24.14 -26.71 -30.04
CA THR A 72 23.22 -27.82 -29.72
C THR A 72 21.89 -27.70 -30.46
N MET A 73 21.26 -26.51 -30.52
CA MET A 73 20.02 -26.33 -31.28
C MET A 73 20.18 -26.64 -32.78
N LEU A 74 21.32 -26.27 -33.36
CA LEU A 74 21.63 -26.58 -34.77
C LEU A 74 21.95 -28.08 -34.96
N GLU A 75 22.58 -28.74 -34.00
CA GLU A 75 22.80 -30.19 -34.01
C GLU A 75 21.47 -30.95 -33.95
N ASP A 76 20.56 -30.55 -33.05
CA ASP A 76 19.23 -31.15 -32.90
C ASP A 76 18.41 -30.97 -34.19
N LEU A 77 18.43 -29.77 -34.78
CA LEU A 77 17.82 -29.51 -36.08
C LEU A 77 18.39 -30.40 -37.19
N ALA A 78 19.71 -30.55 -37.24
CA ALA A 78 20.35 -31.39 -38.24
C ALA A 78 19.94 -32.86 -38.10
N GLU A 79 19.76 -33.36 -36.87
CA GLU A 79 19.31 -34.73 -36.62
C GLU A 79 17.81 -34.89 -36.97
N ASP A 80 16.97 -33.89 -36.68
CA ASP A 80 15.56 -33.87 -37.07
C ASP A 80 15.36 -33.89 -38.60
N ILE A 81 16.10 -33.03 -39.32
CA ILE A 81 16.08 -32.99 -40.79
C ILE A 81 16.54 -34.33 -41.35
N LYS A 82 17.60 -34.93 -40.80
CA LYS A 82 18.16 -36.21 -41.25
C LYS A 82 17.23 -37.39 -40.96
N SER A 83 16.57 -37.40 -39.81
CA SER A 83 15.55 -38.40 -39.45
C SER A 83 14.39 -38.36 -40.43
N THR A 84 13.93 -37.15 -40.78
CA THR A 84 12.81 -36.96 -41.71
C THR A 84 13.21 -37.20 -43.17
N ASP A 85 14.45 -36.88 -43.58
CA ASP A 85 14.99 -37.22 -44.90
C ASP A 85 14.85 -38.72 -45.18
N TYR A 86 15.19 -39.57 -44.20
CA TYR A 86 15.09 -41.01 -44.34
C TYR A 86 13.66 -41.50 -44.59
N THR A 87 12.69 -40.99 -43.83
CA THR A 87 11.28 -41.42 -43.92
C THR A 87 10.57 -40.81 -45.14
N LEU A 88 10.73 -39.51 -45.38
CA LEU A 88 10.17 -38.79 -46.52
C LEU A 88 10.76 -39.29 -47.85
N GLY A 89 12.09 -39.48 -47.89
CA GLY A 89 12.79 -40.01 -49.05
C GLY A 89 12.33 -41.43 -49.42
N SER A 90 12.17 -42.30 -48.41
CA SER A 90 11.66 -43.66 -48.61
C SER A 90 10.23 -43.67 -49.15
N ALA A 91 9.33 -42.85 -48.60
CA ALA A 91 7.95 -42.73 -49.07
C ALA A 91 7.88 -42.17 -50.51
N CYS A 92 8.74 -41.20 -50.83
CA CYS A 92 8.83 -40.61 -52.16
C CYS A 92 9.27 -41.64 -53.21
N ILE A 93 10.36 -42.38 -52.94
CA ILE A 93 10.86 -43.44 -53.84
C ILE A 93 9.78 -44.52 -54.04
N ALA A 94 9.15 -44.98 -52.96
CA ALA A 94 8.09 -45.98 -53.04
C ALA A 94 6.90 -45.52 -53.89
N LEU A 95 6.53 -44.24 -53.82
CA LEU A 95 5.46 -43.66 -54.62
C LEU A 95 5.86 -43.51 -56.10
N GLN A 96 7.09 -43.10 -56.38
CA GLN A 96 7.63 -43.01 -57.74
C GLN A 96 7.71 -44.40 -58.40
N GLU A 97 8.16 -45.42 -57.67
CA GLU A 97 8.18 -46.82 -58.12
C GLU A 97 6.78 -47.36 -58.38
N LEU A 98 5.82 -47.07 -57.49
CA LEU A 98 4.41 -47.44 -57.66
C LEU A 98 3.80 -46.79 -58.91
N ILE A 99 4.09 -45.52 -59.18
CA ILE A 99 3.63 -44.87 -60.40
C ILE A 99 4.23 -45.55 -61.63
N GLY A 100 5.53 -45.88 -61.61
CA GLY A 100 6.17 -46.65 -62.67
C GLY A 100 5.53 -48.02 -62.89
N GLU A 101 5.14 -48.70 -61.81
CA GLU A 101 4.39 -49.97 -61.84
C GLU A 101 3.02 -49.79 -62.51
N ILE A 102 2.27 -48.74 -62.13
CA ILE A 102 0.94 -48.43 -62.69
C ILE A 102 1.05 -48.09 -64.19
N GLU A 103 2.00 -47.26 -64.58
CA GLU A 103 2.15 -46.76 -65.96
C GLU A 103 2.78 -47.77 -66.92
N SER A 104 3.34 -48.88 -66.39
CA SER A 104 3.70 -50.05 -67.21
C SER A 104 2.47 -50.78 -67.77
N GLN A 105 1.27 -50.45 -67.30
CA GLN A 105 -0.03 -50.97 -67.71
C GLN A 105 -0.85 -49.86 -68.41
N PRO A 106 -1.96 -50.15 -69.11
CA PRO A 106 -2.83 -49.11 -69.68
C PRO A 106 -3.68 -48.44 -68.58
N ILE A 107 -3.03 -47.92 -67.55
CA ILE A 107 -3.58 -47.21 -66.38
C ILE A 107 -2.72 -45.96 -66.17
N THR A 108 -3.33 -44.85 -65.74
CA THR A 108 -2.65 -43.59 -65.47
C THR A 108 -3.02 -43.04 -64.10
N VAL A 109 -2.18 -42.17 -63.55
CA VAL A 109 -2.43 -41.44 -62.30
C VAL A 109 -2.53 -39.95 -62.63
N SER A 110 -3.63 -39.32 -62.25
CA SER A 110 -3.85 -37.88 -62.44
C SER A 110 -2.99 -37.03 -61.49
N GLU A 111 -2.93 -35.72 -61.72
CA GLU A 111 -2.26 -34.77 -60.83
C GLU A 111 -2.84 -34.74 -59.40
N SER A 112 -4.12 -35.11 -59.25
CA SER A 112 -4.82 -35.22 -57.96
C SER A 112 -4.83 -36.64 -57.42
N TRP A 113 -3.89 -37.49 -57.84
CA TRP A 113 -3.67 -38.85 -57.32
C TRP A 113 -4.80 -39.86 -57.59
N TYR A 114 -5.74 -39.55 -58.51
CA TYR A 114 -6.72 -40.53 -58.98
C TYR A 114 -6.12 -41.46 -60.02
N VAL A 115 -6.29 -42.77 -59.81
CA VAL A 115 -5.91 -43.84 -60.73
C VAL A 115 -7.06 -44.11 -61.70
N GLN A 116 -6.78 -44.09 -63.00
CA GLN A 116 -7.78 -44.26 -64.06
C GLN A 116 -7.29 -45.21 -65.15
N PRO A 117 -8.13 -46.15 -65.62
CA PRO A 117 -7.77 -46.98 -66.77
C PRO A 117 -7.81 -46.17 -68.07
N LEU A 118 -6.89 -46.47 -68.99
CA LEU A 118 -6.86 -45.88 -70.34
C LEU A 118 -7.71 -46.68 -71.34
N THR A 119 -8.20 -47.87 -70.95
CA THR A 119 -9.04 -48.75 -71.77
C THR A 119 -10.09 -49.45 -70.90
N ASP A 120 -11.23 -49.81 -71.48
CA ASP A 120 -12.34 -50.47 -70.77
C ASP A 120 -12.06 -51.93 -70.35
N ASN A 121 -10.92 -52.52 -70.76
CA ASN A 121 -10.57 -53.93 -70.54
C ASN A 121 -9.82 -54.19 -69.23
N ILE A 122 -9.71 -53.20 -68.33
CA ILE A 122 -9.01 -53.33 -67.05
C ILE A 122 -10.00 -53.66 -65.94
N ASP A 123 -9.67 -54.67 -65.14
CA ASP A 123 -10.47 -55.07 -63.99
C ASP A 123 -10.56 -53.91 -62.96
N PRO A 124 -11.77 -53.44 -62.62
CA PRO A 124 -11.95 -52.36 -61.63
C PRO A 124 -11.30 -52.64 -60.27
N SER A 125 -11.14 -53.91 -59.88
CA SER A 125 -10.48 -54.29 -58.63
C SER A 125 -8.98 -53.96 -58.64
N VAL A 126 -8.32 -54.01 -59.80
CA VAL A 126 -6.91 -53.63 -59.97
C VAL A 126 -6.74 -52.12 -59.82
N VAL A 127 -7.61 -51.33 -60.46
CA VAL A 127 -7.62 -49.86 -60.32
C VAL A 127 -7.85 -49.46 -58.86
N SER A 128 -8.79 -50.11 -58.17
CA SER A 128 -9.06 -49.86 -56.75
C SER A 128 -7.88 -50.26 -55.86
N ALA A 129 -7.19 -51.37 -56.13
CA ALA A 129 -6.02 -51.79 -55.36
C ALA A 129 -4.86 -50.79 -55.50
N PHE A 130 -4.61 -50.30 -56.73
CA PHE A 130 -3.64 -49.24 -56.97
C PHE A 130 -4.03 -47.93 -56.30
N GLN A 131 -5.31 -47.53 -56.37
CA GLN A 131 -5.79 -46.33 -55.69
C GLN A 131 -5.53 -46.38 -54.18
N THR A 132 -5.75 -47.52 -53.54
CA THR A 132 -5.47 -47.70 -52.10
C THR A 132 -3.98 -47.54 -51.78
N ARG A 133 -3.09 -48.14 -52.58
CA ARG A 133 -1.64 -48.01 -52.39
C ARG A 133 -1.16 -46.57 -52.62
N VAL A 134 -1.68 -45.89 -53.65
CA VAL A 134 -1.39 -44.47 -53.92
C VAL A 134 -1.86 -43.60 -52.76
N ASN A 135 -3.10 -43.78 -52.29
CA ASN A 135 -3.64 -43.00 -51.17
C ASN A 135 -2.82 -43.18 -49.88
N HIS A 136 -2.35 -44.40 -49.59
CA HIS A 136 -1.52 -44.68 -48.43
C HIS A 136 -0.20 -43.91 -48.51
N LEU A 137 0.55 -44.07 -49.60
CA LEU A 137 1.86 -43.43 -49.75
C LEU A 137 1.78 -41.90 -49.85
N VAL A 138 0.72 -41.36 -50.48
CA VAL A 138 0.45 -39.91 -50.49
C VAL A 138 0.11 -39.41 -49.08
N GLY A 139 -0.62 -40.21 -48.29
CA GLY A 139 -0.90 -39.92 -46.89
C GLY A 139 0.37 -39.88 -46.03
N ASP A 140 1.23 -40.89 -46.15
CA ASP A 140 2.52 -40.95 -45.45
C ASP A 140 3.41 -39.76 -45.81
N LEU A 141 3.53 -39.47 -47.10
CA LEU A 141 4.34 -38.37 -47.61
C LEU A 141 3.82 -37.00 -47.12
N THR A 142 2.50 -36.81 -47.07
CA THR A 142 1.88 -35.59 -46.52
C THR A 142 2.10 -35.47 -45.01
N HIS A 143 2.02 -36.58 -44.28
CA HIS A 143 2.28 -36.60 -42.84
C HIS A 143 3.72 -36.23 -42.52
N TYR A 144 4.70 -36.83 -43.20
CA TYR A 144 6.12 -36.53 -42.98
C TYR A 144 6.50 -35.10 -43.38
N ASP A 145 5.93 -34.56 -44.47
CA ASP A 145 6.13 -33.17 -44.89
C ASP A 145 5.61 -32.16 -43.84
N ASN A 146 4.40 -32.39 -43.31
CA ASN A 146 3.84 -31.54 -42.26
C ASN A 146 4.66 -31.61 -40.95
N THR A 147 5.09 -32.80 -40.54
CA THR A 147 5.94 -32.97 -39.34
C THR A 147 7.25 -32.19 -39.47
N LEU A 148 7.90 -32.24 -40.65
CA LEU A 148 9.11 -31.45 -40.90
C LEU A 148 8.83 -29.95 -40.85
N ALA A 149 7.72 -29.50 -41.45
CA ALA A 149 7.35 -28.08 -41.44
C ALA A 149 7.08 -27.56 -40.02
N GLU A 150 6.45 -28.37 -39.17
CA GLU A 150 6.24 -28.04 -37.75
C GLU A 150 7.55 -27.95 -36.98
N GLN A 151 8.48 -28.91 -37.17
CA GLN A 151 9.80 -28.89 -36.56
C GLN A 151 10.63 -27.69 -37.00
N LEU A 152 10.64 -27.37 -38.30
CA LEU A 152 11.33 -26.19 -38.84
C LEU A 152 10.75 -24.88 -38.32
N THR A 153 9.42 -24.80 -38.18
CA THR A 153 8.76 -23.61 -37.62
C THR A 153 9.11 -23.43 -36.15
N ARG A 154 9.10 -24.52 -35.37
CA ARG A 154 9.51 -24.50 -33.96
C ARG A 154 10.96 -24.05 -33.81
N PHE A 155 11.88 -24.67 -34.55
CA PHE A 155 13.28 -24.26 -34.57
C PHE A 155 13.42 -22.79 -34.97
N ALA A 156 12.74 -22.34 -36.02
CA ALA A 156 12.83 -20.95 -36.47
C ALA A 156 12.36 -19.99 -35.38
N ASN A 157 11.30 -20.31 -34.64
CA ASN A 157 10.82 -19.48 -33.54
C ASN A 157 11.81 -19.46 -32.38
N GLU A 158 12.28 -20.62 -31.92
CA GLU A 158 13.25 -20.74 -30.82
C GLU A 158 14.60 -20.08 -31.18
N PHE A 159 15.11 -20.32 -32.39
CA PHE A 159 16.35 -19.73 -32.88
C PHE A 159 16.21 -18.23 -33.09
N ASN A 160 15.09 -17.73 -33.62
CA ASN A 160 14.87 -16.30 -33.77
C ASN A 160 14.72 -15.59 -32.42
N LEU A 161 14.15 -16.24 -31.41
CA LEU A 161 14.09 -15.73 -30.05
C LEU A 161 15.51 -15.68 -29.45
N PHE A 162 16.26 -16.78 -29.56
CA PHE A 162 17.59 -16.90 -28.97
C PHE A 162 18.65 -16.00 -29.67
N SER A 163 18.59 -15.87 -30.99
CA SER A 163 19.56 -15.11 -31.79
C SER A 163 19.39 -13.59 -31.72
N ARG A 164 18.19 -13.10 -31.34
CA ARG A 164 17.93 -11.66 -31.12
C ARG A 164 18.54 -11.14 -29.83
N LEU A 165 18.78 -11.99 -28.83
CA LEU A 165 19.30 -11.65 -27.49
C LEU A 165 20.81 -11.31 -27.46
N ARG A 166 21.29 -10.66 -28.53
CA ARG A 166 22.69 -10.45 -28.82
C ARG A 166 23.05 -9.02 -28.41
N ILE A 167 23.77 -8.90 -27.30
CA ILE A 167 24.50 -7.71 -26.78
C ILE A 167 23.78 -7.10 -25.56
N GLY A 168 24.57 -6.65 -24.59
CA GLY A 168 24.07 -6.18 -23.30
C GLY A 168 22.94 -5.17 -23.45
N VAL A 169 21.85 -5.42 -22.72
CA VAL A 169 20.73 -4.51 -22.44
C VAL A 169 20.49 -3.49 -23.56
N ASP A 170 20.19 -3.95 -24.78
CA ASP A 170 19.73 -3.05 -25.84
C ASP A 170 18.21 -2.90 -25.73
N VAL A 171 17.72 -1.66 -25.90
CA VAL A 171 16.33 -1.26 -25.63
C VAL A 171 15.32 -2.05 -26.50
N GLY A 172 15.76 -2.56 -27.66
CA GLY A 172 14.98 -3.38 -28.57
C GLY A 172 14.75 -4.84 -28.12
N ASP A 173 15.63 -5.39 -27.29
CA ASP A 173 15.52 -6.79 -26.83
C ASP A 173 14.43 -6.93 -25.75
N ALA A 174 14.28 -5.93 -24.88
CA ALA A 174 13.25 -5.91 -23.83
C ALA A 174 11.82 -5.90 -24.39
N THR A 175 11.55 -5.03 -25.37
CA THR A 175 10.22 -4.96 -26.02
C THR A 175 9.90 -6.25 -26.75
N ALA A 176 10.88 -6.84 -27.46
CA ALA A 176 10.67 -8.10 -28.16
C ALA A 176 10.38 -9.26 -27.18
N LEU A 177 11.07 -9.30 -26.04
CA LEU A 177 10.81 -10.28 -24.97
C LEU A 177 9.42 -10.11 -24.37
N GLY A 178 9.01 -8.89 -24.01
CA GLY A 178 7.67 -8.63 -23.47
C GLY A 178 6.57 -8.98 -24.47
N GLN A 179 6.73 -8.64 -25.75
CA GLN A 179 5.78 -9.02 -26.80
C GLN A 179 5.72 -10.54 -27.01
N ALA A 180 6.87 -11.23 -27.01
CA ALA A 180 6.92 -12.69 -27.11
C ALA A 180 6.21 -13.35 -25.93
N LEU A 181 6.36 -12.80 -24.72
CA LEU A 181 5.64 -13.24 -23.54
C LEU A 181 4.13 -13.03 -23.70
N ALA A 182 3.68 -11.83 -24.05
CA ALA A 182 2.27 -11.53 -24.22
C ALA A 182 1.60 -12.45 -25.26
N VAL A 183 2.26 -12.69 -26.40
CA VAL A 183 1.78 -13.63 -27.43
C VAL A 183 1.78 -15.07 -26.89
N GLY A 184 2.86 -15.49 -26.23
CA GLY A 184 2.98 -16.82 -25.65
C GLY A 184 1.87 -17.12 -24.64
N VAL A 185 1.47 -16.15 -23.83
CA VAL A 185 0.37 -16.28 -22.89
C VAL A 185 -0.97 -16.34 -23.62
N ALA A 186 -1.21 -15.42 -24.55
CA ALA A 186 -2.47 -15.37 -25.31
C ALA A 186 -2.72 -16.65 -26.14
N GLU A 187 -1.65 -17.27 -26.65
CA GLU A 187 -1.73 -18.51 -27.45
C GLU A 187 -1.58 -19.79 -26.61
N GLY A 188 -1.26 -19.69 -25.32
CA GLY A 188 -0.98 -20.85 -24.46
C GLY A 188 0.33 -21.57 -24.81
N THR A 189 1.29 -20.85 -25.38
CA THR A 189 2.58 -21.31 -25.89
C THR A 189 3.78 -20.76 -25.11
N LEU A 190 3.57 -20.20 -23.91
CA LEU A 190 4.65 -19.75 -23.03
C LEU A 190 5.68 -20.88 -22.79
N THR A 191 6.91 -20.67 -23.23
CA THR A 191 7.98 -21.67 -23.08
C THR A 191 8.76 -21.47 -21.78
N PRO A 192 9.18 -22.57 -21.11
CA PRO A 192 10.05 -22.52 -19.94
C PRO A 192 11.31 -21.67 -20.14
N GLU A 193 11.93 -21.77 -21.31
CA GLU A 193 13.18 -21.10 -21.64
C GLU A 193 13.03 -19.58 -21.69
N LEU A 194 11.87 -19.09 -22.16
CA LEU A 194 11.58 -17.66 -22.19
C LEU A 194 11.38 -17.11 -20.78
N ALA A 195 10.61 -17.83 -19.95
CA ALA A 195 10.36 -17.41 -18.57
C ALA A 195 11.64 -17.41 -17.73
N GLU A 196 12.47 -18.47 -17.81
CA GLU A 196 13.76 -18.55 -17.11
C GLU A 196 14.72 -17.45 -17.52
N LEU A 197 14.80 -17.13 -18.82
CA LEU A 197 15.62 -16.05 -19.33
C LEU A 197 15.19 -14.69 -18.73
N ILE A 198 13.88 -14.41 -18.75
CA ILE A 198 13.34 -13.17 -18.18
C ILE A 198 13.67 -13.10 -16.68
N GLY A 199 13.45 -14.18 -15.92
CA GLY A 199 13.80 -14.25 -14.50
C GLY A 199 15.27 -13.94 -14.23
N GLN A 200 16.19 -14.55 -14.99
CA GLN A 200 17.63 -14.30 -14.87
C GLN A 200 18.03 -12.86 -15.19
N GLN A 201 17.41 -12.25 -16.22
CA GLN A 201 17.68 -10.87 -16.58
C GLN A 201 17.15 -9.89 -15.53
N LEU A 202 15.96 -10.13 -14.99
CA LEU A 202 15.39 -9.30 -13.93
C LEU A 202 16.24 -9.33 -12.66
N ALA A 203 16.75 -10.50 -12.26
CA ALA A 203 17.62 -10.64 -11.10
C ALA A 203 18.93 -9.82 -11.23
N GLN A 204 19.47 -9.67 -12.43
CA GLN A 204 20.67 -8.85 -12.69
C GLN A 204 20.41 -7.35 -12.62
N LEU A 205 19.14 -6.93 -12.66
CA LEU A 205 18.70 -5.53 -12.67
C LEU A 205 18.06 -5.11 -11.35
N ALA A 206 18.23 -5.91 -10.29
CA ALA A 206 17.76 -5.57 -8.96
C ALA A 206 18.48 -4.32 -8.40
N LEU A 207 17.77 -3.56 -7.57
CA LEU A 207 18.35 -2.46 -6.82
C LEU A 207 19.33 -2.99 -5.77
N THR A 208 20.39 -2.22 -5.50
CA THR A 208 21.32 -2.51 -4.40
C THR A 208 20.68 -2.19 -3.05
N THR A 209 21.17 -2.80 -1.96
CA THR A 209 20.70 -2.51 -0.59
C THR A 209 20.77 -1.01 -0.27
N ALA A 210 21.85 -0.33 -0.65
CA ALA A 210 22.00 1.11 -0.41
C ALA A 210 20.96 1.96 -1.17
N GLN A 211 20.50 1.49 -2.33
CA GLN A 211 19.43 2.15 -3.08
C GLN A 211 18.06 1.88 -2.43
N LEU A 212 17.81 0.66 -1.95
CA LEU A 212 16.59 0.34 -1.21
C LEU A 212 16.50 1.14 0.11
N ASP A 213 17.61 1.24 0.85
CA ASP A 213 17.68 2.05 2.08
C ASP A 213 17.43 3.54 1.79
N ALA A 214 17.94 4.06 0.66
CA ALA A 214 17.68 5.43 0.23
C ALA A 214 16.19 5.65 -0.10
N LEU A 215 15.57 4.73 -0.84
CA LEU A 215 14.12 4.82 -1.14
C LEU A 215 13.28 4.73 0.13
N ALA A 216 13.63 3.86 1.08
CA ALA A 216 12.95 3.77 2.36
C ALA A 216 13.07 5.06 3.20
N ALA A 217 14.14 5.82 3.01
CA ALA A 217 14.32 7.16 3.60
C ALA A 217 13.59 8.28 2.82
N GLY A 218 12.94 7.97 1.69
CA GLY A 218 12.32 8.94 0.79
C GLY A 218 13.30 9.64 -0.15
N ASP A 219 14.57 9.22 -0.19
CA ASP A 219 15.58 9.82 -1.04
C ASP A 219 15.48 9.30 -2.49
N PRO A 220 15.71 10.18 -3.50
CA PRO A 220 15.72 9.76 -4.89
C PRO A 220 16.91 8.84 -5.21
N VAL A 221 16.67 7.88 -6.11
CA VAL A 221 17.66 6.90 -6.56
C VAL A 221 17.91 7.01 -8.07
N ALA A 222 19.18 7.14 -8.43
CA ALA A 222 19.62 7.01 -9.82
C ALA A 222 20.00 5.56 -10.13
N VAL A 223 19.50 5.06 -11.25
CA VAL A 223 19.91 3.79 -11.87
C VAL A 223 20.41 4.04 -13.30
N PRO A 224 21.26 3.16 -13.87
CA PRO A 224 21.66 3.26 -15.26
C PRO A 224 20.45 3.38 -16.20
N ALA A 225 20.49 4.35 -17.13
CA ALA A 225 19.38 4.63 -18.04
C ALA A 225 18.95 3.40 -18.85
N ASP A 226 19.92 2.59 -19.29
CA ASP A 226 19.67 1.37 -20.07
C ASP A 226 18.93 0.31 -19.25
N GLN A 227 19.28 0.14 -17.98
CA GLN A 227 18.59 -0.75 -17.05
C GLN A 227 17.13 -0.33 -16.85
N LEU A 228 16.88 0.96 -16.62
CA LEU A 228 15.53 1.45 -16.37
C LEU A 228 14.66 1.39 -17.63
N ASN A 229 15.21 1.70 -18.80
CA ASN A 229 14.53 1.56 -20.09
C ASN A 229 14.22 0.10 -20.40
N TYR A 230 15.12 -0.82 -20.09
CA TYR A 230 14.89 -2.25 -20.23
C TYR A 230 13.70 -2.70 -19.40
N LEU A 231 13.69 -2.39 -18.09
CA LEU A 231 12.61 -2.80 -17.20
C LEU A 231 11.26 -2.24 -17.66
N ARG A 232 11.21 -0.95 -18.01
CA ARG A 232 9.99 -0.29 -18.54
C ARG A 232 9.47 -0.99 -19.78
N ASN A 233 10.34 -1.20 -20.76
CA ASN A 233 9.93 -1.78 -22.03
C ASN A 233 9.47 -3.23 -21.88
N LEU A 234 10.11 -3.99 -21.00
CA LEU A 234 9.71 -5.36 -20.70
C LEU A 234 8.35 -5.38 -20.00
N VAL A 235 8.19 -4.61 -18.92
CA VAL A 235 6.94 -4.54 -18.13
C VAL A 235 5.78 -4.07 -19.00
N GLU A 236 5.93 -2.95 -19.71
CA GLU A 236 4.91 -2.40 -20.61
C GLU A 236 4.51 -3.38 -21.71
N ALA A 237 5.50 -3.99 -22.40
CA ALA A 237 5.21 -4.89 -23.51
C ALA A 237 4.64 -6.25 -23.07
N SER A 238 4.86 -6.65 -21.81
CA SER A 238 4.32 -7.89 -21.26
C SER A 238 2.82 -7.81 -20.99
N GLY A 239 2.30 -6.62 -20.65
CA GLY A 239 0.92 -6.44 -20.22
C GLY A 239 0.63 -7.07 -18.86
N LYS A 240 -0.57 -6.85 -18.33
CA LYS A 240 -1.06 -7.48 -17.09
C LYS A 240 -0.98 -9.00 -17.20
N ASP A 241 -1.53 -9.57 -18.26
CA ASP A 241 -1.64 -11.03 -18.42
C ASP A 241 -0.27 -11.70 -18.52
N GLY A 242 0.70 -11.07 -19.20
CA GLY A 242 2.08 -11.57 -19.27
C GLY A 242 2.76 -11.60 -17.91
N ILE A 243 2.63 -10.51 -17.14
CA ILE A 243 3.20 -10.40 -15.79
C ILE A 243 2.59 -11.45 -14.85
N LEU A 244 1.26 -11.57 -14.82
CA LEU A 244 0.58 -12.54 -13.96
C LEU A 244 0.89 -13.99 -14.35
N ALA A 245 1.00 -14.28 -15.65
CA ALA A 245 1.37 -15.61 -16.13
C ALA A 245 2.81 -15.98 -15.78
N LEU A 246 3.76 -15.04 -15.84
CA LEU A 246 5.13 -15.30 -15.36
C LEU A 246 5.16 -15.58 -13.87
N SER A 247 4.43 -14.80 -13.07
CA SER A 247 4.31 -15.04 -11.61
C SER A 247 3.82 -16.46 -11.33
N ALA A 248 2.72 -16.86 -11.98
CA ALA A 248 2.15 -18.19 -11.83
C ALA A 248 3.10 -19.31 -12.34
N TYR A 249 3.83 -19.07 -13.42
CA TYR A 249 4.84 -20.00 -13.92
C TYR A 249 5.97 -20.21 -12.89
N PHE A 250 6.55 -19.13 -12.37
CA PHE A 250 7.63 -19.22 -11.39
C PHE A 250 7.17 -19.91 -10.10
N ASP A 251 5.96 -19.60 -9.64
CA ASP A 251 5.34 -20.26 -8.49
C ASP A 251 5.17 -21.78 -8.72
N SER A 252 4.75 -22.17 -9.94
CA SER A 252 4.54 -23.57 -10.31
C SER A 252 5.82 -24.43 -10.31
N LEU A 253 7.00 -23.81 -10.38
CA LEU A 253 8.27 -24.52 -10.30
C LEU A 253 8.49 -25.12 -8.90
N GLY A 254 8.01 -24.45 -7.84
CA GLY A 254 8.23 -24.88 -6.46
C GLY A 254 9.71 -25.01 -6.07
N THR A 255 10.58 -24.17 -6.67
CA THR A 255 12.03 -24.15 -6.45
C THR A 255 12.47 -22.78 -5.94
N ALA A 256 13.63 -22.74 -5.26
CA ALA A 256 14.23 -21.48 -4.81
C ALA A 256 14.55 -20.52 -5.98
N ASP A 257 14.94 -21.06 -7.14
CA ASP A 257 15.20 -20.24 -8.34
C ASP A 257 13.88 -19.65 -8.90
N GLY A 258 12.76 -20.39 -8.79
CA GLY A 258 11.43 -19.90 -9.13
C GLY A 258 11.00 -18.77 -8.19
N GLU A 259 11.13 -18.96 -6.88
CA GLU A 259 10.84 -17.93 -5.87
C GLU A 259 11.68 -16.66 -6.11
N ALA A 260 12.99 -16.81 -6.35
CA ALA A 260 13.87 -15.70 -6.67
C ALA A 260 13.47 -14.96 -7.96
N SER A 261 13.00 -15.69 -8.97
CA SER A 261 12.53 -15.10 -10.23
C SER A 261 11.20 -14.36 -10.06
N LYS A 262 10.28 -14.89 -9.25
CA LYS A 262 9.02 -14.22 -8.87
C LYS A 262 9.30 -12.93 -8.09
N ALA A 263 10.23 -12.98 -7.12
CA ALA A 263 10.69 -11.81 -6.39
C ALA A 263 11.31 -10.75 -7.31
N ALA A 264 12.18 -11.16 -8.24
CA ALA A 264 12.77 -10.26 -9.22
C ALA A 264 11.72 -9.57 -10.12
N LEU A 265 10.67 -10.31 -10.51
CA LEU A 265 9.53 -9.74 -11.25
C LEU A 265 8.73 -8.73 -10.42
N ALA A 266 8.42 -9.06 -9.18
CA ALA A 266 7.73 -8.14 -8.26
C ALA A 266 8.54 -6.85 -8.07
N ASN A 267 9.84 -6.99 -7.81
CA ASN A 267 10.75 -5.86 -7.64
C ASN A 267 10.87 -5.00 -8.90
N ALA A 268 10.83 -5.60 -10.08
CA ALA A 268 10.83 -4.87 -11.35
C ALA A 268 9.57 -4.02 -11.54
N VAL A 269 8.39 -4.57 -11.20
CA VAL A 269 7.12 -3.81 -11.22
C VAL A 269 7.20 -2.62 -10.28
N LEU A 270 7.63 -2.84 -9.03
CA LEU A 270 7.79 -1.77 -8.04
C LEU A 270 8.79 -0.71 -8.53
N THR A 271 9.96 -1.13 -9.03
CA THR A 271 11.01 -0.24 -9.55
C THR A 271 10.52 0.64 -10.70
N VAL A 272 9.78 0.06 -11.66
CA VAL A 272 9.24 0.80 -12.81
C VAL A 272 8.17 1.80 -12.39
N SER A 273 7.38 1.43 -11.38
CA SER A 273 6.28 2.25 -10.86
C SER A 273 6.71 3.39 -9.93
N HIS A 274 7.98 3.45 -9.52
CA HIS A 274 8.43 4.37 -8.48
C HIS A 274 8.94 5.71 -9.03
N GLU A 275 8.32 6.81 -8.60
CA GLU A 275 8.59 8.17 -9.06
C GLU A 275 9.97 8.68 -8.61
N ASN A 276 10.49 8.18 -7.48
CA ASN A 276 11.81 8.53 -6.95
C ASN A 276 12.97 7.76 -7.62
N ILE A 277 12.68 6.82 -8.53
CA ILE A 277 13.70 6.09 -9.28
C ILE A 277 13.83 6.68 -10.69
N GLY A 278 15.01 7.13 -11.06
CA GLY A 278 15.27 7.72 -12.37
C GLY A 278 16.61 7.36 -12.99
N ALA A 279 16.80 7.83 -14.21
CA ALA A 279 18.05 7.62 -14.95
C ALA A 279 19.20 8.53 -14.48
N ASP A 280 18.86 9.64 -13.80
CA ASP A 280 19.78 10.65 -13.31
C ASP A 280 19.08 11.50 -12.23
N ILE A 281 19.86 12.13 -11.34
CA ILE A 281 19.37 13.06 -10.32
C ILE A 281 20.10 14.39 -10.50
N THR A 282 19.36 15.47 -10.65
CA THR A 282 19.94 16.80 -10.85
C THR A 282 20.52 17.38 -9.55
N ALA A 283 21.32 18.44 -9.67
CA ALA A 283 21.97 19.07 -8.51
C ALA A 283 20.99 19.69 -7.49
N ASP A 284 19.75 19.95 -7.91
CA ASP A 284 18.62 20.40 -7.10
C ASP A 284 17.73 19.23 -6.60
N GLY A 285 18.14 17.97 -6.81
CA GLY A 285 17.46 16.79 -6.29
C GLY A 285 16.32 16.27 -7.16
N THR A 286 16.06 16.85 -8.33
CA THR A 286 15.00 16.39 -9.23
C THR A 286 15.40 15.11 -9.98
N VAL A 287 14.49 14.13 -9.99
CA VAL A 287 14.67 12.87 -10.72
C VAL A 287 14.42 13.07 -12.22
N ARG A 288 15.35 12.63 -13.06
CA ARG A 288 15.21 12.66 -14.53
C ARG A 288 14.74 11.33 -15.07
N SER A 289 13.80 11.41 -16.01
CA SER A 289 13.12 10.25 -16.57
C SER A 289 12.66 9.31 -15.45
N PRO A 290 11.84 9.80 -14.50
CA PRO A 290 11.41 9.02 -13.35
C PRO A 290 10.56 7.83 -13.80
N GLY A 291 10.52 6.78 -12.98
CA GLY A 291 9.44 5.81 -12.99
C GLY A 291 8.11 6.50 -12.66
N GLY A 292 7.11 5.70 -12.37
CA GLY A 292 5.80 6.21 -11.98
C GLY A 292 4.70 5.25 -12.33
N PHE A 293 3.55 5.42 -11.69
CA PHE A 293 2.38 4.60 -11.97
C PHE A 293 2.03 4.58 -13.46
N ASP A 294 2.17 5.70 -14.18
CA ASP A 294 1.96 5.83 -15.62
C ASP A 294 2.87 4.93 -16.50
N ARG A 295 3.93 4.35 -15.92
CA ARG A 295 4.84 3.39 -16.57
C ARG A 295 4.39 1.95 -16.46
N LEU A 296 3.33 1.67 -15.71
CA LEU A 296 2.72 0.34 -15.68
C LEU A 296 1.83 0.12 -16.92
N PRO A 297 1.66 -1.15 -17.33
CA PRO A 297 0.78 -1.50 -18.44
C PRO A 297 -0.63 -0.91 -18.26
N ALA A 298 -1.21 -0.42 -19.36
CA ALA A 298 -2.51 0.26 -19.31
C ALA A 298 -3.63 -0.60 -18.71
N ASP A 299 -3.61 -1.91 -18.99
CA ASP A 299 -4.56 -2.90 -18.45
C ASP A 299 -4.35 -3.19 -16.96
N LEU A 300 -3.11 -3.14 -16.46
CA LEU A 300 -2.81 -3.24 -15.03
C LEU A 300 -3.22 -1.95 -14.30
N ARG A 301 -2.96 -0.79 -14.90
CA ARG A 301 -3.46 0.49 -14.37
C ARG A 301 -4.98 0.53 -14.35
N GLU A 302 -5.63 0.07 -15.42
CA GLU A 302 -7.08 -0.06 -15.47
C GLU A 302 -7.59 -1.03 -14.40
N MET A 303 -6.93 -2.16 -14.14
CA MET A 303 -7.31 -3.03 -13.02
C MET A 303 -7.30 -2.29 -11.67
N LEU A 304 -6.29 -1.45 -11.42
CA LEU A 304 -6.14 -0.73 -10.13
C LEU A 304 -6.99 0.54 -10.05
N THR A 305 -7.30 1.18 -11.18
CA THR A 305 -8.02 2.46 -11.25
C THR A 305 -9.46 2.35 -11.73
N SER A 306 -9.83 1.25 -12.39
CA SER A 306 -11.17 1.04 -12.94
C SER A 306 -12.18 1.36 -11.86
N GLU A 307 -13.08 2.26 -12.24
CA GLU A 307 -13.87 3.06 -11.31
C GLU A 307 -14.51 2.16 -10.26
N ARG A 308 -14.61 2.70 -9.04
CA ARG A 308 -15.70 2.46 -8.11
C ARG A 308 -17.03 2.66 -8.87
N GLY A 309 -17.42 1.72 -9.73
CA GLY A 309 -18.66 1.79 -10.48
C GLY A 309 -19.81 2.02 -9.51
N ASP A 310 -20.94 2.53 -9.95
CA ASP A 310 -22.06 2.89 -9.07
C ASP A 310 -22.54 1.79 -8.08
N GLY A 311 -22.00 0.56 -8.11
CA GLY A 311 -22.13 -0.44 -7.05
C GLY A 311 -20.88 -0.82 -6.22
N LEU A 312 -19.69 -0.29 -6.50
CA LEU A 312 -18.48 -0.34 -5.63
C LEU A 312 -18.11 1.05 -5.09
N ARG A 313 -18.98 2.05 -5.25
CA ARG A 313 -19.02 3.11 -4.25
C ARG A 313 -19.10 2.38 -2.91
N LEU A 314 -18.25 2.77 -1.97
CA LEU A 314 -18.56 2.70 -0.55
C LEU A 314 -19.88 3.47 -0.39
N ALA A 315 -20.98 2.85 -0.80
CA ALA A 315 -22.27 3.48 -0.90
C ALA A 315 -22.63 3.73 0.54
N SER A 316 -22.50 4.99 0.97
CA SER A 316 -23.25 5.73 2.00
C SER A 316 -24.43 4.98 2.64
N GLY A 317 -24.21 3.80 3.20
CA GLY A 317 -25.20 2.75 3.17
C GLY A 317 -25.02 1.73 4.29
N PHE A 318 -24.45 2.17 5.41
CA PHE A 318 -24.89 1.63 6.70
C PHE A 318 -26.21 2.28 7.16
N ASP A 319 -26.61 3.42 6.59
CA ASP A 319 -27.84 4.16 6.95
C ASP A 319 -29.09 3.74 6.12
N GLY A 320 -28.94 2.74 5.24
CA GLY A 320 -29.95 2.30 4.25
C GLY A 320 -30.51 0.89 4.45
N LEU A 321 -30.39 0.29 5.64
CA LEU A 321 -30.87 -1.08 5.93
C LEU A 321 -32.41 -1.22 6.05
N GLY A 322 -33.17 -0.30 5.45
CA GLY A 322 -34.64 -0.34 5.35
C GLY A 322 -35.12 -0.28 3.89
N ASP A 323 -35.75 -1.36 3.43
CA ASP A 323 -36.59 -1.50 2.21
C ASP A 323 -35.97 -1.34 0.80
N ASN A 324 -34.84 -0.64 0.60
CA ASN A 324 -34.37 -0.35 -0.79
C ASN A 324 -33.43 -1.39 -1.43
N LEU A 325 -33.01 -2.43 -0.70
CA LEU A 325 -32.20 -3.53 -1.24
C LEU A 325 -32.95 -4.45 -2.23
N ARG A 326 -34.26 -4.32 -2.37
CA ARG A 326 -35.03 -5.15 -3.32
C ARG A 326 -34.91 -4.73 -4.78
N ASP A 327 -34.64 -3.45 -5.06
CA ASP A 327 -34.62 -2.96 -6.45
C ASP A 327 -33.22 -2.94 -7.08
N HIS A 328 -32.14 -2.79 -6.30
CA HIS A 328 -30.76 -2.73 -6.84
C HIS A 328 -30.10 -4.10 -7.10
N VAL A 329 -30.71 -5.20 -6.66
CA VAL A 329 -30.13 -6.56 -6.79
C VAL A 329 -30.43 -7.21 -8.15
N THR A 330 -31.20 -6.55 -9.02
CA THR A 330 -31.52 -7.07 -10.37
C THR A 330 -30.75 -6.41 -11.51
N ASP A 331 -29.93 -5.40 -11.24
CA ASP A 331 -29.16 -4.71 -12.28
C ASP A 331 -27.75 -5.32 -12.44
N PRO A 332 -27.35 -5.81 -13.63
CA PRO A 332 -25.97 -6.23 -13.92
C PRO A 332 -24.91 -5.12 -13.79
N SER A 333 -25.31 -3.89 -13.44
CA SER A 333 -24.44 -2.73 -13.15
C SER A 333 -23.95 -2.63 -11.68
N SER A 334 -24.27 -3.61 -10.81
CA SER A 334 -24.11 -3.51 -9.35
C SER A 334 -22.67 -3.50 -8.79
N GLY A 335 -21.65 -3.14 -9.57
CA GLY A 335 -20.27 -2.84 -9.13
C GLY A 335 -19.49 -3.92 -8.38
N THR A 336 -20.07 -5.07 -8.06
CA THR A 336 -19.36 -6.18 -7.40
C THR A 336 -18.36 -6.81 -8.37
N PRO A 337 -17.09 -7.02 -8.00
CA PRO A 337 -16.11 -7.61 -8.89
C PRO A 337 -16.54 -9.03 -9.26
N THR A 338 -16.27 -9.40 -10.51
CA THR A 338 -16.45 -10.75 -11.03
C THR A 338 -15.44 -11.71 -10.38
N ARG A 339 -15.71 -13.01 -10.47
CA ARG A 339 -14.75 -14.03 -10.00
C ARG A 339 -13.40 -13.98 -10.73
N SER A 340 -13.37 -13.52 -11.98
CA SER A 340 -12.13 -13.35 -12.73
C SER A 340 -11.32 -12.21 -12.13
N GLU A 341 -11.95 -11.06 -11.93
CA GLU A 341 -11.31 -9.86 -11.37
C GLU A 341 -10.73 -10.13 -9.97
N VAL A 342 -11.49 -10.78 -9.07
CA VAL A 342 -10.97 -11.15 -7.73
C VAL A 342 -9.73 -12.04 -7.83
N ARG A 343 -9.70 -12.98 -8.78
CA ARG A 343 -8.53 -13.86 -8.99
C ARG A 343 -7.35 -13.12 -9.60
N GLU A 344 -7.59 -12.13 -10.44
CA GLU A 344 -6.55 -11.27 -11.00
C GLU A 344 -5.92 -10.40 -9.91
N PHE A 345 -6.73 -9.81 -9.03
CA PHE A 345 -6.23 -9.12 -7.83
C PHE A 345 -5.47 -10.06 -6.90
N ALA A 346 -5.96 -11.28 -6.66
CA ALA A 346 -5.26 -12.28 -5.86
C ALA A 346 -3.90 -12.66 -6.47
N ALA A 347 -3.84 -12.88 -7.79
CA ALA A 347 -2.59 -13.17 -8.50
C ALA A 347 -1.61 -12.00 -8.46
N PHE A 348 -2.12 -10.77 -8.52
CA PHE A 348 -1.28 -9.57 -8.40
C PHE A 348 -0.78 -9.36 -6.97
N ALA A 349 -1.62 -9.56 -5.95
CA ALA A 349 -1.21 -9.56 -4.55
C ALA A 349 -0.14 -10.62 -4.29
N ASP A 350 -0.35 -11.85 -4.76
CA ASP A 350 0.64 -12.94 -4.65
C ASP A 350 1.98 -12.62 -5.35
N LEU A 351 1.95 -11.94 -6.51
CA LEU A 351 3.17 -11.41 -7.12
C LEU A 351 3.85 -10.39 -6.21
N LEU A 352 3.14 -9.34 -5.77
CA LEU A 352 3.74 -8.27 -4.97
C LEU A 352 4.25 -8.77 -3.62
N ASN A 353 3.59 -9.76 -3.02
CA ASN A 353 4.01 -10.40 -1.77
C ASN A 353 5.40 -11.07 -1.87
N ALA A 354 5.85 -11.40 -3.08
CA ALA A 354 7.20 -11.93 -3.31
C ALA A 354 8.29 -10.84 -3.37
N SER A 355 7.91 -9.56 -3.37
CA SER A 355 8.89 -8.44 -3.39
C SER A 355 9.75 -8.41 -2.12
N GLU A 356 10.92 -7.79 -2.24
CA GLU A 356 11.80 -7.56 -1.08
C GLU A 356 11.10 -6.64 -0.06
N PRO A 357 11.17 -6.93 1.25
CA PRO A 357 10.47 -6.14 2.27
C PRO A 357 10.82 -4.65 2.29
N THR A 358 12.04 -4.29 1.90
CA THR A 358 12.51 -2.89 1.83
C THR A 358 12.21 -2.21 0.50
N ASN A 359 11.66 -2.93 -0.47
CA ASN A 359 11.29 -2.36 -1.75
C ASN A 359 9.87 -1.79 -1.66
N ALA A 360 9.81 -0.47 -1.53
CA ALA A 360 8.55 0.27 -1.46
C ALA A 360 7.98 0.54 -2.87
N PRO A 361 6.65 0.56 -3.03
CA PRO A 361 6.03 1.01 -4.27
C PRO A 361 6.24 2.52 -4.47
N GLY A 362 6.03 2.97 -5.71
CA GLY A 362 5.79 4.40 -5.97
C GLY A 362 4.58 4.93 -5.21
N GLU A 363 4.53 6.25 -5.03
CA GLU A 363 3.48 6.94 -4.28
C GLU A 363 2.10 6.64 -4.87
N GLN A 364 1.93 6.83 -6.19
CA GLN A 364 0.65 6.61 -6.85
C GLN A 364 0.21 5.14 -6.84
N LEU A 365 1.16 4.21 -7.03
CA LEU A 365 0.86 2.78 -6.94
C LEU A 365 0.42 2.42 -5.51
N GLY A 366 1.16 2.88 -4.49
CA GLY A 366 0.82 2.61 -3.09
C GLY A 366 -0.55 3.18 -2.71
N THR A 367 -0.87 4.39 -3.14
CA THR A 367 -2.21 4.99 -2.95
C THR A 367 -3.32 4.11 -3.54
N HIS A 368 -3.18 3.67 -4.80
CA HIS A 368 -4.18 2.79 -5.40
C HIS A 368 -4.27 1.42 -4.74
N LEU A 369 -3.15 0.87 -4.25
CA LEU A 369 -3.17 -0.37 -3.46
C LEU A 369 -3.95 -0.20 -2.15
N LEU A 370 -3.77 0.91 -1.43
CA LEU A 370 -4.53 1.22 -0.20
C LEU A 370 -6.03 1.43 -0.48
N GLU A 371 -6.38 2.13 -1.55
CA GLU A 371 -7.78 2.27 -1.99
C GLU A 371 -8.42 0.90 -2.24
N ARG A 372 -7.70 0.00 -2.93
CA ARG A 372 -8.21 -1.36 -3.20
C ARG A 372 -8.26 -2.22 -1.95
N ALA A 373 -7.31 -2.07 -1.02
CA ALA A 373 -7.37 -2.75 0.25
C ALA A 373 -8.63 -2.37 1.03
N ALA A 374 -8.95 -1.07 1.10
CA ALA A 374 -10.18 -0.60 1.74
C ALA A 374 -11.44 -1.17 1.05
N ASP A 375 -11.48 -1.18 -0.29
CA ASP A 375 -12.59 -1.76 -1.03
C ASP A 375 -12.77 -3.27 -0.69
N PHE A 376 -11.68 -4.04 -0.59
CA PHE A 376 -11.74 -5.47 -0.26
C PHE A 376 -12.14 -5.74 1.20
N HIS A 377 -11.66 -4.94 2.17
CA HIS A 377 -12.14 -5.02 3.55
C HIS A 377 -13.65 -4.72 3.63
N ALA A 378 -14.13 -3.69 2.92
CA ALA A 378 -15.55 -3.37 2.88
C ALA A 378 -16.40 -4.50 2.23
N LEU A 379 -15.87 -5.20 1.22
CA LEU A 379 -16.54 -6.34 0.62
C LEU A 379 -16.64 -7.54 1.58
N ASP A 380 -15.61 -7.80 2.37
CA ASP A 380 -15.57 -8.88 3.35
C ASP A 380 -16.62 -8.69 4.46
N GLU A 381 -16.65 -7.50 5.06
CA GLU A 381 -17.64 -7.15 6.09
C GLU A 381 -19.10 -7.26 5.57
N ASN A 382 -19.32 -6.88 4.31
CA ASN A 382 -20.62 -7.04 3.66
C ASN A 382 -21.01 -8.51 3.40
N ALA A 383 -20.04 -9.40 3.20
CA ALA A 383 -20.28 -10.82 3.03
C ALA A 383 -20.68 -11.49 4.35
N ASP A 384 -20.05 -11.09 5.45
CA ASP A 384 -20.29 -11.65 6.78
C ASP A 384 -21.59 -11.18 7.43
N ALA A 385 -22.10 -9.99 7.08
CA ALA A 385 -23.38 -9.47 7.55
C ALA A 385 -24.63 -10.27 7.12
N GLY A 386 -24.49 -11.37 6.36
CA GLY A 386 -25.57 -12.32 6.09
C GLY A 386 -26.72 -11.79 5.23
N VAL A 387 -26.50 -10.71 4.48
CA VAL A 387 -27.51 -10.07 3.63
C VAL A 387 -28.05 -11.07 2.59
N PRO A 388 -29.36 -11.39 2.55
CA PRO A 388 -29.91 -12.36 1.61
C PRO A 388 -29.79 -11.85 0.16
N ARG A 389 -28.77 -12.29 -0.57
CA ARG A 389 -28.53 -11.89 -1.97
C ARG A 389 -28.84 -13.04 -2.94
N SER A 390 -29.27 -12.68 -4.14
CA SER A 390 -29.62 -13.63 -5.22
C SER A 390 -28.40 -14.24 -5.94
N LYS A 391 -27.18 -13.78 -5.64
CA LYS A 391 -25.91 -14.34 -6.14
C LYS A 391 -24.91 -14.44 -5.00
N ALA A 392 -24.20 -15.57 -4.93
CA ALA A 392 -23.08 -15.75 -4.01
C ALA A 392 -21.94 -14.79 -4.37
N PHE A 393 -21.29 -14.21 -3.36
CA PHE A 393 -20.04 -13.48 -3.57
C PHE A 393 -19.00 -14.40 -4.19
N PRO A 394 -18.20 -13.92 -5.16
CA PRO A 394 -17.07 -14.67 -5.65
C PRO A 394 -16.00 -14.77 -4.57
N ASP A 395 -15.83 -15.98 -4.02
CA ASP A 395 -14.67 -16.42 -3.22
C ASP A 395 -14.20 -15.42 -2.14
N SER A 396 -15.09 -15.04 -1.22
CA SER A 396 -14.81 -14.06 -0.15
C SER A 396 -13.57 -14.40 0.69
N SER A 397 -13.19 -15.68 0.75
CA SER A 397 -11.95 -16.13 1.40
C SER A 397 -10.67 -15.48 0.86
N LEU A 398 -10.73 -14.83 -0.30
CA LEU A 398 -9.61 -14.11 -0.92
C LEU A 398 -9.57 -12.62 -0.58
N TYR A 399 -10.64 -12.03 -0.04
CA TYR A 399 -10.72 -10.57 0.15
C TYR A 399 -9.71 -10.07 1.18
N THR A 400 -9.72 -10.64 2.40
CA THR A 400 -8.78 -10.27 3.46
C THR A 400 -7.32 -10.50 3.07
N PRO A 401 -6.92 -11.65 2.48
CA PRO A 401 -5.55 -11.82 1.98
C PRO A 401 -5.12 -10.76 0.95
N ILE A 402 -6.00 -10.40 0.00
CA ILE A 402 -5.69 -9.35 -0.99
C ILE A 402 -5.50 -8.01 -0.26
N ALA A 403 -6.44 -7.66 0.62
CA ALA A 403 -6.43 -6.38 1.33
C ALA A 403 -5.20 -6.22 2.24
N ASP A 404 -4.86 -7.26 3.00
CA ASP A 404 -3.70 -7.27 3.89
C ASP A 404 -2.40 -7.14 3.09
N THR A 405 -2.24 -7.90 2.00
CA THR A 405 -1.05 -7.78 1.16
C THR A 405 -0.94 -6.41 0.51
N PHE A 406 -2.02 -5.86 -0.04
CA PHE A 406 -1.96 -4.52 -0.63
C PHE A 406 -1.63 -3.45 0.40
N THR A 407 -2.17 -3.57 1.62
CA THR A 407 -1.84 -2.67 2.73
C THR A 407 -0.38 -2.80 3.15
N ASP A 408 0.14 -4.02 3.32
CA ASP A 408 1.54 -4.27 3.66
C ASP A 408 2.49 -3.65 2.63
N ILE A 409 2.26 -3.91 1.34
CA ILE A 409 3.12 -3.38 0.27
C ILE A 409 3.04 -1.85 0.22
N ALA A 410 1.83 -1.29 0.26
CA ALA A 410 1.63 0.15 0.11
C ALA A 410 2.22 0.98 1.24
N THR A 411 2.08 0.51 2.48
CA THR A 411 2.52 1.25 3.68
C THR A 411 4.04 1.27 3.86
N ARG A 412 4.80 0.49 3.08
CA ARG A 412 6.26 0.61 2.97
C ARG A 412 6.70 1.99 2.45
N ASN A 413 5.84 2.69 1.72
CA ASN A 413 6.07 4.06 1.28
C ASN A 413 5.24 5.04 2.14
N THR A 414 5.94 5.86 2.93
CA THR A 414 5.30 6.86 3.81
C THR A 414 4.58 7.97 3.03
N ASP A 415 5.01 8.30 1.80
CA ASP A 415 4.31 9.26 0.95
C ASP A 415 2.95 8.73 0.51
N SER A 416 2.84 7.45 0.16
CA SER A 416 1.56 6.80 -0.16
C SER A 416 0.59 6.86 1.03
N SER A 417 1.09 6.55 2.22
CA SER A 417 0.33 6.62 3.47
C SER A 417 -0.12 8.05 3.78
N ALA A 418 0.78 9.03 3.64
CA ALA A 418 0.47 10.44 3.81
C ALA A 418 -0.57 10.93 2.79
N ALA A 419 -0.48 10.49 1.53
CA ALA A 419 -1.43 10.86 0.48
C ALA A 419 -2.84 10.33 0.78
N ILE A 420 -2.96 9.09 1.27
CA ILE A 420 -4.24 8.52 1.71
C ILE A 420 -4.81 9.26 2.93
N LEU A 421 -3.97 9.65 3.89
CA LEU A 421 -4.42 10.38 5.09
C LEU A 421 -4.79 11.84 4.80
N THR A 422 -4.15 12.49 3.82
CA THR A 422 -4.38 13.90 3.51
C THR A 422 -5.34 14.12 2.34
N GLY A 423 -5.48 13.14 1.46
CA GLY A 423 -6.19 13.26 0.19
C GLY A 423 -5.38 13.96 -0.92
N THR A 424 -4.07 14.15 -0.73
CA THR A 424 -3.19 14.89 -1.66
C THR A 424 -1.86 14.18 -1.84
N TYR A 425 -1.36 14.07 -3.07
CA TYR A 425 -0.01 13.58 -3.34
C TYR A 425 1.06 14.57 -2.85
N SER A 426 2.30 14.10 -2.71
CA SER A 426 3.48 14.87 -2.29
C SER A 426 3.78 16.07 -3.19
N ASP A 427 3.35 16.02 -4.46
CA ASP A 427 3.47 17.13 -5.43
C ASP A 427 2.36 18.19 -5.30
N GLY A 428 1.41 17.98 -4.38
CA GLY A 428 0.26 18.85 -4.13
C GLY A 428 -0.97 18.57 -5.00
N THR A 429 -0.96 17.49 -5.80
CA THR A 429 -2.11 17.08 -6.61
C THR A 429 -3.16 16.35 -5.77
N ASP A 430 -4.42 16.78 -5.81
CA ASP A 430 -5.52 16.09 -5.15
C ASP A 430 -5.77 14.69 -5.73
N LEU A 431 -6.10 13.72 -4.87
CA LEU A 431 -6.53 12.39 -5.31
C LEU A 431 -7.93 12.48 -5.95
N ALA A 432 -8.04 12.00 -7.20
CA ALA A 432 -9.28 12.11 -7.97
C ALA A 432 -10.37 11.17 -7.46
N ASN A 433 -11.58 11.70 -7.21
CA ASN A 433 -12.75 10.94 -6.73
C ASN A 433 -12.51 10.18 -5.41
N TYR A 434 -11.57 10.68 -4.60
CA TYR A 434 -11.18 10.06 -3.35
C TYR A 434 -12.10 10.46 -2.19
N ASP A 435 -12.42 9.48 -1.34
CA ASP A 435 -13.17 9.68 -0.09
C ASP A 435 -12.27 9.23 1.06
N ARG A 436 -11.55 10.20 1.63
CA ARG A 436 -10.61 9.96 2.73
C ARG A 436 -11.31 9.31 3.91
N ASP A 437 -12.40 9.92 4.36
CA ASP A 437 -13.01 9.57 5.63
C ASP A 437 -13.52 8.12 5.60
N THR A 438 -14.11 7.68 4.48
CA THR A 438 -14.53 6.28 4.36
C THR A 438 -13.34 5.35 4.16
N THR A 439 -12.39 5.69 3.28
CA THR A 439 -11.24 4.82 2.98
C THR A 439 -10.37 4.58 4.20
N VAL A 440 -9.97 5.64 4.91
CA VAL A 440 -9.11 5.57 6.09
C VAL A 440 -9.85 4.87 7.23
N ALA A 441 -11.12 5.22 7.52
CA ALA A 441 -11.85 4.55 8.60
C ALA A 441 -12.05 3.05 8.34
N THR A 442 -12.26 2.64 7.08
CA THR A 442 -12.35 1.21 6.73
C THR A 442 -11.03 0.48 6.99
N LEU A 443 -9.89 1.07 6.62
CA LEU A 443 -8.57 0.49 6.90
C LEU A 443 -8.29 0.40 8.41
N LEU A 444 -8.65 1.43 9.18
CA LEU A 444 -8.47 1.41 10.64
C LEU A 444 -9.37 0.38 11.33
N ALA A 445 -10.65 0.31 10.94
CA ALA A 445 -11.63 -0.54 11.60
C ALA A 445 -11.45 -2.04 11.28
N PHE A 446 -11.15 -2.36 10.03
CA PHE A 446 -11.21 -3.73 9.51
C PHE A 446 -9.87 -4.24 8.96
N GLY A 447 -8.86 -3.37 8.87
CA GLY A 447 -7.50 -3.78 8.54
C GLY A 447 -6.85 -4.55 9.67
N ASN A 448 -6.09 -5.59 9.31
CA ASN A 448 -5.25 -6.34 10.24
C ASN A 448 -3.96 -5.56 10.55
N GLU A 449 -2.98 -6.22 11.17
CA GLU A 449 -1.69 -5.64 11.57
C GLU A 449 -1.01 -4.76 10.49
N PRO A 450 -1.00 -5.11 9.18
CA PRO A 450 -0.40 -4.24 8.16
C PRO A 450 -0.99 -2.82 8.09
N ALA A 451 -2.25 -2.63 8.47
CA ALA A 451 -2.90 -1.32 8.46
C ALA A 451 -2.27 -0.34 9.45
N GLN A 452 -1.57 -0.82 10.50
CA GLN A 452 -0.83 0.05 11.41
C GLN A 452 0.29 0.82 10.69
N GLY A 453 0.85 0.24 9.61
CA GLY A 453 1.82 0.90 8.74
C GLY A 453 1.31 2.19 8.09
N LEU A 454 -0.01 2.40 8.03
CA LEU A 454 -0.59 3.64 7.54
C LEU A 454 -0.20 4.84 8.42
N ILE A 455 -0.06 4.63 9.73
CA ILE A 455 0.05 5.71 10.73
C ILE A 455 1.28 5.63 11.63
N ASN A 456 1.88 4.46 11.83
CA ASN A 456 2.94 4.24 12.83
C ASN A 456 4.27 4.98 12.54
N TRP A 457 4.49 5.45 11.31
CA TRP A 457 5.66 6.26 10.93
C TRP A 457 5.57 7.71 11.43
N ILE A 458 4.35 8.21 11.65
CA ILE A 458 4.06 9.62 11.95
C ILE A 458 4.81 10.10 13.20
N PRO A 459 4.83 9.38 14.35
CA PRO A 459 5.59 9.83 15.52
C PRO A 459 7.09 9.97 15.28
N GLY A 460 7.67 9.08 14.47
CA GLY A 460 9.09 9.12 14.12
C GLY A 460 9.47 10.39 13.34
N ASP A 461 8.57 10.82 12.46
CA ASP A 461 8.77 11.99 11.59
C ASP A 461 8.33 13.31 12.23
N ALA A 462 7.47 13.28 13.26
CA ALA A 462 6.85 14.46 13.88
C ALA A 462 7.84 15.56 14.35
N THR A 463 9.07 15.17 14.66
CA THR A 463 10.14 16.08 15.13
C THR A 463 11.39 16.04 14.25
N SER A 464 11.24 15.57 13.02
CA SER A 464 12.34 15.52 12.07
C SER A 464 13.03 16.88 11.95
N ALA A 465 14.36 16.86 11.92
CA ALA A 465 15.14 18.07 11.65
C ALA A 465 14.89 18.61 10.23
N ASN A 466 14.32 17.78 9.34
CA ASN A 466 13.83 18.22 8.04
C ASN A 466 12.38 18.75 8.21
N PRO A 467 12.14 20.07 8.05
CA PRO A 467 10.84 20.66 8.29
C PRO A 467 9.76 20.13 7.33
N THR A 468 10.11 19.71 6.10
CA THR A 468 9.16 19.11 5.16
C THR A 468 8.65 17.76 5.67
N VAL A 469 9.54 16.95 6.25
CA VAL A 469 9.18 15.64 6.81
C VAL A 469 8.29 15.82 8.04
N ALA A 470 8.66 16.72 8.95
CA ALA A 470 7.84 17.02 10.13
C ALA A 470 6.47 17.61 9.76
N GLN A 471 6.42 18.47 8.73
CA GLN A 471 5.16 19.02 8.24
C GLN A 471 4.26 17.94 7.61
N ARG A 472 4.80 17.06 6.76
CA ARG A 472 4.06 15.92 6.19
C ARG A 472 3.47 15.04 7.28
N ALA A 473 4.25 14.74 8.32
CA ALA A 473 3.77 13.95 9.46
C ALA A 473 2.62 14.65 10.20
N GLY A 474 2.68 15.97 10.39
CA GLY A 474 1.60 16.71 11.04
C GLY A 474 0.34 16.83 10.19
N GLU A 475 0.48 17.02 8.88
CA GLU A 475 -0.65 17.03 7.95
C GLU A 475 -1.34 15.67 7.90
N ALA A 476 -0.57 14.58 7.89
CA ALA A 476 -1.09 13.21 7.97
C ALA A 476 -1.78 12.92 9.32
N ALA A 477 -1.17 13.34 10.44
CA ALA A 477 -1.76 13.23 11.78
C ALA A 477 -3.07 14.02 11.90
N TYR A 478 -3.13 15.20 11.28
CA TYR A 478 -4.34 16.00 11.22
C TYR A 478 -5.42 15.33 10.37
N GLY A 479 -5.07 14.77 9.21
CA GLY A 479 -5.98 13.98 8.38
C GLY A 479 -6.55 12.76 9.10
N LEU A 480 -5.72 12.07 9.90
CA LEU A 480 -6.17 11.01 10.81
C LEU A 480 -7.17 11.55 11.84
N ALA A 481 -6.82 12.62 12.56
CA ALA A 481 -7.70 13.21 13.57
C ALA A 481 -9.05 13.65 12.97
N GLN A 482 -9.06 14.21 11.77
CA GLN A 482 -10.29 14.56 11.04
C GLN A 482 -11.11 13.32 10.66
N THR A 483 -10.46 12.24 10.24
CA THR A 483 -11.14 10.97 9.93
C THR A 483 -11.85 10.42 11.16
N LEU A 484 -11.15 10.35 12.30
CA LEU A 484 -11.67 9.82 13.57
C LEU A 484 -12.83 10.67 14.12
N SER A 485 -12.75 11.98 13.93
CA SER A 485 -13.72 12.93 14.46
C SER A 485 -14.85 13.28 13.49
N SER A 486 -14.82 12.79 12.25
CA SER A 486 -15.90 13.09 11.30
C SER A 486 -17.24 12.56 11.82
N ASN A 487 -18.27 13.41 11.75
CA ASN A 487 -19.63 13.08 12.16
C ASN A 487 -20.67 13.28 11.03
N ASP A 488 -20.23 13.58 9.82
CA ASP A 488 -21.06 13.81 8.64
C ASP A 488 -20.52 13.14 7.36
N SER A 489 -19.46 12.35 7.47
CA SER A 489 -18.87 11.53 6.39
C SER A 489 -18.30 10.22 6.93
N GLY A 490 -17.85 9.35 6.02
CA GLY A 490 -17.17 8.10 6.36
C GLY A 490 -18.09 6.87 6.43
N ILE A 491 -17.71 5.87 7.23
CA ILE A 491 -18.49 4.63 7.42
C ILE A 491 -19.87 5.00 7.94
N GLY A 492 -20.91 4.70 7.15
CA GLY A 492 -22.28 5.05 7.50
C GLY A 492 -22.58 6.56 7.55
N GLY A 493 -21.70 7.40 7.00
CA GLY A 493 -21.84 8.85 7.03
C GLY A 493 -21.51 9.50 8.38
N ASN A 494 -20.94 8.75 9.33
CA ASN A 494 -20.49 9.27 10.62
C ASN A 494 -19.41 8.33 11.20
N ASN A 495 -18.14 8.61 10.88
CA ASN A 495 -17.01 7.83 11.38
C ASN A 495 -16.94 7.77 12.91
N HIS A 496 -17.13 8.88 13.61
CA HIS A 496 -17.07 8.91 15.07
C HIS A 496 -18.04 7.90 15.68
N ASN A 497 -19.29 7.91 15.22
CA ASN A 497 -20.30 6.95 15.69
C ASN A 497 -19.97 5.52 15.25
N ALA A 498 -19.52 5.33 14.00
CA ALA A 498 -19.18 3.99 13.49
C ALA A 498 -17.98 3.37 14.21
N LEU A 499 -16.97 4.15 14.58
CA LEU A 499 -15.78 3.67 15.29
C LEU A 499 -16.08 3.36 16.77
N LEU A 500 -17.08 4.00 17.37
CA LEU A 500 -17.58 3.61 18.70
C LEU A 500 -18.57 2.43 18.63
N ASN A 501 -19.28 2.29 17.51
CA ASN A 501 -20.31 1.28 17.31
C ASN A 501 -20.15 0.61 15.94
N LEU A 502 -19.17 -0.29 15.82
CA LEU A 502 -18.83 -0.90 14.53
C LEU A 502 -20.03 -1.68 13.95
N PRO A 503 -20.48 -1.32 12.73
CA PRO A 503 -21.59 -2.02 12.10
C PRO A 503 -21.28 -3.50 11.89
N GLY A 504 -22.23 -4.39 12.22
CA GLY A 504 -22.04 -5.84 12.10
C GLY A 504 -21.35 -6.49 13.31
N HIS A 505 -20.78 -5.70 14.22
CA HIS A 505 -19.98 -6.17 15.36
C HIS A 505 -20.68 -5.95 16.71
N ASN A 506 -22.01 -6.14 16.78
CA ASN A 506 -22.81 -5.98 18.01
C ASN A 506 -22.63 -4.63 18.74
N ASN A 507 -22.39 -3.54 17.99
CA ASN A 507 -22.07 -2.21 18.54
C ASN A 507 -20.81 -2.19 19.41
N GLN A 508 -19.83 -3.06 19.13
CA GLN A 508 -18.52 -2.99 19.75
C GLN A 508 -17.72 -1.84 19.15
N SER A 509 -16.91 -1.17 19.97
CA SER A 509 -16.01 -0.11 19.50
C SER A 509 -14.79 -0.69 18.77
N ILE A 510 -14.08 0.17 18.03
CA ILE A 510 -12.77 -0.17 17.46
C ILE A 510 -11.79 -0.59 18.55
N GLY A 511 -11.81 0.01 19.74
CA GLY A 511 -10.96 -0.43 20.84
C GLY A 511 -11.26 -1.84 21.33
N GLN A 512 -12.50 -2.32 21.17
CA GLN A 512 -12.88 -3.69 21.54
C GLN A 512 -12.59 -4.71 20.44
N ILE A 513 -12.67 -4.32 19.17
CA ILE A 513 -12.45 -5.20 18.02
C ILE A 513 -10.98 -5.23 17.61
N ASN A 514 -10.32 -4.07 17.59
CA ASN A 514 -8.94 -3.86 17.19
C ASN A 514 -8.20 -2.95 18.22
N PRO A 515 -7.92 -3.48 19.43
CA PRO A 515 -7.24 -2.73 20.47
C PRO A 515 -5.84 -2.26 20.04
N GLU A 516 -5.09 -3.10 19.31
CA GLU A 516 -3.74 -2.75 18.85
C GLU A 516 -3.76 -1.52 17.93
N MET A 517 -4.67 -1.46 16.95
CA MET A 517 -4.83 -0.26 16.12
C MET A 517 -5.22 0.97 16.94
N THR A 518 -6.11 0.81 17.93
CA THR A 518 -6.55 1.93 18.78
C THR A 518 -5.40 2.48 19.62
N GLN A 519 -4.52 1.60 20.10
CA GLN A 519 -3.27 1.99 20.77
C GLN A 519 -2.32 2.70 19.81
N THR A 520 -2.13 2.19 18.58
CA THR A 520 -1.32 2.86 17.54
C THR A 520 -1.86 4.24 17.21
N ILE A 521 -3.19 4.43 17.17
CA ILE A 521 -3.82 5.75 16.97
C ILE A 521 -3.44 6.71 18.12
N GLY A 522 -3.55 6.26 19.37
CA GLY A 522 -3.16 7.06 20.53
C GLY A 522 -1.68 7.45 20.51
N GLU A 523 -0.80 6.51 20.20
CA GLU A 523 0.65 6.76 20.04
C GLU A 523 0.93 7.74 18.90
N THR A 524 0.24 7.58 17.76
CA THR A 524 0.37 8.42 16.57
C THR A 524 0.11 9.90 16.88
N LEU A 525 -0.92 10.18 17.68
CA LEU A 525 -1.35 11.56 17.98
C LEU A 525 -0.61 12.18 19.17
N THR A 526 0.15 11.38 19.94
CA THR A 526 0.85 11.85 21.15
C THR A 526 1.77 13.07 20.91
N PRO A 527 2.61 13.13 19.85
CA PRO A 527 3.45 14.30 19.59
C PRO A 527 2.65 15.59 19.32
N TYR A 528 1.39 15.46 18.93
CA TYR A 528 0.51 16.56 18.54
C TYR A 528 -0.47 16.98 19.64
N ILE A 529 -0.39 16.41 20.85
CA ILE A 529 -1.22 16.81 21.99
C ILE A 529 -1.26 18.35 22.18
N PRO A 530 -0.12 19.09 22.16
CA PRO A 530 -0.17 20.55 22.28
C PRO A 530 -0.98 21.23 21.16
N ALA A 531 -0.85 20.74 19.92
CA ALA A 531 -1.56 21.27 18.76
C ALA A 531 -3.07 20.93 18.79
N ILE A 532 -3.43 19.74 19.28
CA ILE A 532 -4.84 19.37 19.58
C ILE A 532 -5.42 20.32 20.65
N GLY A 533 -4.62 20.66 21.67
CA GLY A 533 -4.89 21.73 22.62
C GLY A 533 -4.78 23.15 22.06
N GLN A 534 -4.69 23.32 20.75
CA GLN A 534 -4.64 24.60 20.03
C GLN A 534 -3.46 25.52 20.43
N LEU A 535 -2.35 24.94 20.87
CA LEU A 535 -1.08 25.64 21.00
C LEU A 535 -0.49 25.87 19.59
N GLU A 536 -0.03 27.10 19.32
CA GLU A 536 0.49 27.48 18.00
C GLU A 536 1.83 26.80 17.68
N ASP A 537 2.05 26.42 16.43
CA ASP A 537 3.22 25.65 15.95
C ASP A 537 4.58 26.20 16.40
N HIS A 538 4.73 27.53 16.47
CA HIS A 538 6.00 28.14 16.89
C HIS A 538 6.31 27.98 18.39
N LEU A 539 5.36 27.44 19.16
CA LEU A 539 5.47 27.09 20.57
C LEU A 539 5.50 25.58 20.80
N THR A 540 5.34 24.80 19.72
CA THR A 540 5.49 23.35 19.70
C THR A 540 6.81 22.97 19.02
N GLU A 541 7.20 21.69 19.15
CA GLU A 541 8.34 21.11 18.41
C GLU A 541 7.86 20.33 17.17
N THR A 542 6.55 20.37 16.89
CA THR A 542 5.87 19.73 15.76
C THR A 542 5.24 20.77 14.83
N PHE A 543 5.01 20.42 13.57
CA PHE A 543 4.52 21.33 12.52
C PHE A 543 3.41 20.68 11.70
N GLY A 544 2.58 21.49 11.04
CA GLY A 544 1.65 20.99 10.00
C GLY A 544 0.34 20.39 10.54
N PHE A 545 0.20 20.23 11.86
CA PHE A 545 -1.05 19.79 12.46
C PHE A 545 -2.07 20.93 12.44
N GLY A 546 -3.16 20.75 11.68
CA GLY A 546 -4.22 21.74 11.57
C GLY A 546 -5.00 21.96 12.87
N SER A 547 -5.89 22.95 12.88
CA SER A 547 -6.72 23.25 14.06
C SER A 547 -7.99 22.42 14.08
N LEU A 548 -8.20 21.65 15.15
CA LEU A 548 -9.45 20.93 15.41
C LEU A 548 -10.45 21.83 16.16
N THR A 549 -11.74 21.66 15.87
CA THR A 549 -12.77 22.23 16.75
C THR A 549 -12.76 21.49 18.10
N HIS A 550 -13.29 22.11 19.15
CA HIS A 550 -13.44 21.46 20.45
C HIS A 550 -14.25 20.16 20.36
N GLY A 551 -15.29 20.14 19.51
CA GLY A 551 -16.10 18.95 19.27
C GLY A 551 -15.31 17.84 18.59
N ASP A 552 -14.45 18.19 17.62
CA ASP A 552 -13.59 17.21 16.95
C ASP A 552 -12.57 16.60 17.93
N ALA A 553 -11.91 17.43 18.75
CA ALA A 553 -10.96 16.97 19.74
C ALA A 553 -11.61 16.00 20.75
N ILE A 554 -12.81 16.31 21.25
CA ILE A 554 -13.56 15.39 22.14
C ILE A 554 -13.85 14.06 21.44
N ARG A 555 -14.24 14.09 20.15
CA ARG A 555 -14.51 12.87 19.37
C ARG A 555 -13.25 12.02 19.19
N VAL A 556 -12.11 12.63 18.90
CA VAL A 556 -10.81 11.92 18.84
C VAL A 556 -10.51 11.23 20.17
N PHE A 557 -10.61 11.94 21.29
CA PHE A 557 -10.37 11.36 22.62
C PHE A 557 -11.32 10.19 22.88
N SER A 558 -12.62 10.34 22.61
CA SER A 558 -13.57 9.24 22.84
C SER A 558 -13.29 7.97 22.05
N VAL A 559 -12.76 8.08 20.81
CA VAL A 559 -12.39 6.91 20.01
C VAL A 559 -11.16 6.21 20.60
N ILE A 560 -10.14 6.97 21.02
CA ILE A 560 -8.96 6.42 21.70
C ILE A 560 -9.35 5.79 23.03
N ASP A 561 -10.25 6.43 23.77
CA ASP A 561 -10.71 5.99 25.09
C ASP A 561 -11.47 4.66 25.04
N SER A 562 -11.91 4.25 23.83
CA SER A 562 -12.66 3.01 23.62
C SER A 562 -11.82 1.74 23.81
N ASP A 563 -10.49 1.86 23.83
CA ASP A 563 -9.56 0.85 24.36
C ASP A 563 -8.97 1.32 25.70
N PRO A 564 -9.15 0.60 26.81
CA PRO A 564 -8.67 1.03 28.13
C PRO A 564 -7.16 1.27 28.21
N GLU A 565 -6.35 0.52 27.47
CA GLU A 565 -4.89 0.69 27.46
C GLU A 565 -4.47 1.92 26.66
N ALA A 566 -5.04 2.13 25.47
CA ALA A 566 -4.87 3.35 24.69
C ALA A 566 -5.33 4.59 25.50
N ALA A 567 -6.49 4.52 26.15
CA ALA A 567 -7.02 5.57 27.03
C ALA A 567 -6.01 5.94 28.13
N ALA A 568 -5.52 4.93 28.87
CA ALA A 568 -4.62 5.14 29.98
C ALA A 568 -3.27 5.74 29.53
N ASN A 569 -2.71 5.23 28.43
CA ASN A 569 -1.44 5.69 27.89
C ASN A 569 -1.55 7.10 27.29
N PHE A 570 -2.50 7.32 26.37
CA PHE A 570 -2.67 8.61 25.70
C PHE A 570 -3.06 9.72 26.70
N ASN A 571 -4.07 9.50 27.54
CA ASN A 571 -4.46 10.51 28.53
C ASN A 571 -3.37 10.72 29.61
N GLY A 572 -2.58 9.67 29.91
CA GLY A 572 -1.38 9.81 30.72
C GLY A 572 -0.36 10.78 30.10
N GLN A 573 -0.15 10.72 28.78
CA GLN A 573 0.69 11.69 28.06
C GLN A 573 0.08 13.09 28.04
N VAL A 574 -1.25 13.20 27.92
CA VAL A 574 -1.95 14.49 27.99
C VAL A 574 -1.74 15.15 29.35
N PHE A 575 -1.84 14.40 30.45
CA PHE A 575 -1.56 14.92 31.79
C PHE A 575 -0.09 15.31 31.97
N ALA A 576 0.85 14.49 31.49
CA ALA A 576 2.27 14.84 31.53
C ALA A 576 2.57 16.12 30.73
N GLN A 577 1.88 16.33 29.60
CA GLN A 577 1.98 17.57 28.82
C GLN A 577 1.35 18.76 29.55
N ILE A 578 0.22 18.58 30.23
CA ILE A 578 -0.38 19.62 31.07
C ILE A 578 0.62 20.10 32.12
N GLU A 579 1.30 19.18 32.82
CA GLU A 579 2.33 19.53 33.81
C GLU A 579 3.51 20.29 33.18
N ASN A 580 3.96 19.87 32.00
CA ASN A 580 5.01 20.56 31.23
C ASN A 580 4.59 22.01 30.89
N LEU A 581 3.37 22.19 30.40
CA LEU A 581 2.82 23.50 30.03
C LEU A 581 2.62 24.40 31.25
N GLN A 582 2.21 23.84 32.40
CA GLN A 582 2.11 24.57 33.67
C GLN A 582 3.47 25.08 34.12
N TYR A 583 4.52 24.26 34.02
CA TYR A 583 5.89 24.69 34.29
C TYR A 583 6.36 25.80 33.34
N LYS A 584 6.11 25.66 32.03
CA LYS A 584 6.45 26.70 31.04
C LYS A 584 5.72 28.02 31.32
N GLN A 585 4.43 27.94 31.65
CA GLN A 585 3.63 29.09 32.06
C GLN A 585 4.21 29.77 33.31
N ALA A 586 4.52 28.98 34.34
CA ALA A 586 5.11 29.46 35.59
C ALA A 586 6.44 30.17 35.37
N ALA A 587 7.38 29.51 34.68
CA ALA A 587 8.69 30.04 34.39
C ALA A 587 8.61 31.34 33.57
N GLN A 588 7.69 31.41 32.62
CA GLN A 588 7.51 32.58 31.76
C GLN A 588 6.82 33.73 32.51
N ALA A 589 5.86 33.46 33.39
CA ALA A 589 5.27 34.46 34.28
C ALA A 589 6.29 35.05 35.25
N LEU A 590 7.25 34.26 35.73
CA LEU A 590 8.36 34.74 36.56
C LEU A 590 9.40 35.55 35.77
N ALA A 591 9.70 35.14 34.54
CA ALA A 591 10.67 35.81 33.69
C ALA A 591 10.16 37.13 33.10
N ASN A 592 8.87 37.18 32.73
CA ASN A 592 8.20 38.34 32.13
C ASN A 592 6.85 38.61 32.80
N PRO A 593 6.83 39.15 34.04
CA PRO A 593 5.60 39.36 34.81
C PRO A 593 4.62 40.34 34.16
N GLU A 594 5.11 41.23 33.28
CA GLU A 594 4.29 42.24 32.59
C GLU A 594 3.61 41.71 31.31
N GLU A 595 4.04 40.55 30.78
CA GLU A 595 3.48 39.91 29.55
C GLU A 595 3.38 38.35 29.66
N PRO A 596 2.61 37.79 30.61
CA PRO A 596 2.31 36.36 30.68
C PRO A 596 1.63 35.84 29.41
N GLN A 597 2.13 34.73 28.90
CA GLN A 597 1.64 34.02 27.73
C GLN A 597 0.48 33.12 28.16
N LEU A 598 -0.72 33.70 28.18
CA LEU A 598 -1.96 33.01 28.57
C LEU A 598 -2.32 31.81 27.67
N ARG A 599 -1.62 31.62 26.54
CA ARG A 599 -1.84 30.50 25.61
C ARG A 599 -1.57 29.14 26.26
N TYR A 600 -0.58 29.04 27.14
CA TYR A 600 -0.32 27.80 27.88
C TYR A 600 -1.49 27.44 28.80
N ALA A 601 -2.01 28.42 29.56
CA ALA A 601 -3.19 28.23 30.42
C ALA A 601 -4.44 27.79 29.64
N HIS A 602 -4.64 28.38 28.45
CA HIS A 602 -5.74 28.03 27.56
C HIS A 602 -5.64 26.58 27.09
N THR A 603 -4.46 26.20 26.58
CA THR A 603 -4.15 24.83 26.12
C THR A 603 -4.38 23.81 27.24
N ILE A 604 -3.91 24.11 28.46
CA ILE A 604 -4.11 23.26 29.64
C ILE A 604 -5.60 23.03 29.92
N GLY A 605 -6.41 24.10 29.95
CA GLY A 605 -7.85 24.00 30.20
C GLY A 605 -8.59 23.20 29.13
N GLN A 606 -8.19 23.37 27.86
CA GLN A 606 -8.75 22.60 26.74
C GLN A 606 -8.42 21.12 26.85
N LEU A 607 -7.15 20.77 27.04
CA LEU A 607 -6.70 19.38 27.17
C LEU A 607 -7.40 18.65 28.32
N GLN A 608 -7.53 19.29 29.48
CA GLN A 608 -8.29 18.73 30.60
C GLN A 608 -9.77 18.47 30.24
N THR A 609 -10.38 19.41 29.51
CA THR A 609 -11.77 19.28 29.07
C THR A 609 -11.93 18.13 28.07
N TYR A 610 -10.97 17.94 27.18
CA TYR A 610 -11.01 16.86 26.19
C TYR A 610 -10.87 15.48 26.84
N VAL A 611 -9.98 15.31 27.82
CA VAL A 611 -9.88 14.08 28.61
C VAL A 611 -11.21 13.79 29.32
N ASP A 612 -11.77 14.78 30.01
CA ASP A 612 -13.01 14.60 30.78
C ASP A 612 -14.18 14.20 29.88
N HIS A 613 -14.35 14.91 28.76
CA HIS A 613 -15.45 14.62 27.84
C HIS A 613 -15.22 13.38 26.98
N GLY A 614 -13.96 13.00 26.71
CA GLY A 614 -13.62 11.75 26.02
C GLY A 614 -14.15 10.54 26.78
N TYR A 615 -13.75 10.41 28.06
CA TYR A 615 -14.24 9.37 28.96
C TYR A 615 -15.76 9.39 29.12
N ILE A 616 -16.40 10.57 29.20
CA ILE A 616 -17.85 10.65 29.34
C ILE A 616 -18.57 10.16 28.08
N VAL A 617 -18.11 10.57 26.89
CA VAL A 617 -18.73 10.18 25.61
C VAL A 617 -18.57 8.68 25.37
N GLU A 618 -17.36 8.15 25.56
CA GLU A 618 -17.07 6.71 25.47
C GLU A 618 -17.85 5.90 26.51
N GLY A 619 -17.81 6.36 27.77
CA GLY A 619 -18.50 5.72 28.88
C GLY A 619 -20.00 5.66 28.68
N ALA A 620 -20.60 6.72 28.17
CA ALA A 620 -22.03 6.76 27.87
C ALA A 620 -22.41 5.76 26.76
N ASP A 621 -21.53 5.57 25.77
CA ASP A 621 -21.73 4.64 24.65
C ASP A 621 -21.77 3.18 25.12
N ARG A 622 -20.78 2.76 25.93
CA ARG A 622 -20.73 1.40 26.48
C ARG A 622 -21.56 1.18 27.76
N GLY A 623 -22.19 2.24 28.29
CA GLY A 623 -23.01 2.18 29.51
C GLY A 623 -22.21 2.04 30.80
N ALA A 624 -21.00 2.59 30.86
CA ALA A 624 -20.15 2.66 32.04
C ALA A 624 -20.81 3.47 33.17
N ASP A 625 -20.48 3.14 34.42
CA ASP A 625 -20.86 3.97 35.56
C ASP A 625 -19.79 5.02 35.89
N ALA A 626 -20.18 5.99 36.73
CA ALA A 626 -19.30 7.11 37.06
C ALA A 626 -18.04 6.72 37.84
N GLN A 627 -18.10 5.62 38.60
CA GLN A 627 -16.94 5.14 39.33
C GLN A 627 -15.92 4.54 38.37
N GLU A 628 -16.39 3.80 37.37
CA GLU A 628 -15.54 3.23 36.34
C GLU A 628 -14.79 4.30 35.54
N LEU A 629 -15.46 5.39 35.16
CA LEU A 629 -14.81 6.52 34.47
C LEU A 629 -13.79 7.23 35.36
N HIS A 630 -14.11 7.41 36.65
CA HIS A 630 -13.19 7.98 37.62
C HIS A 630 -11.94 7.11 37.80
N ASP A 631 -12.10 5.79 37.89
CA ASP A 631 -11.00 4.84 38.07
C ASP A 631 -10.09 4.81 36.82
N ALA A 632 -10.66 4.85 35.62
CA ALA A 632 -9.90 4.95 34.37
C ALA A 632 -9.07 6.24 34.30
N LYS A 633 -9.67 7.38 34.65
CA LYS A 633 -8.97 8.67 34.72
C LYS A 633 -7.86 8.68 35.78
N THR A 634 -8.10 8.05 36.93
CA THR A 634 -7.11 7.88 38.00
C THR A 634 -5.91 7.07 37.49
N GLN A 635 -6.16 5.99 36.75
CA GLN A 635 -5.10 5.18 36.15
C GLN A 635 -4.24 5.98 35.17
N ALA A 636 -4.85 6.76 34.28
CA ALA A 636 -4.14 7.64 33.35
C ALA A 636 -3.24 8.65 34.09
N TYR A 637 -3.75 9.27 35.17
CA TYR A 637 -2.95 10.19 35.99
C TYR A 637 -1.77 9.49 36.69
N GLN A 638 -1.95 8.25 37.16
CA GLN A 638 -0.87 7.47 37.75
C GLN A 638 0.25 7.19 36.73
N ILE A 639 -0.09 6.91 35.46
CA ILE A 639 0.90 6.76 34.38
C ILE A 639 1.69 8.07 34.18
N ALA A 640 1.00 9.22 34.13
CA ALA A 640 1.64 10.53 34.02
C ALA A 640 2.66 10.78 35.15
N SER A 641 2.27 10.46 36.39
CA SER A 641 3.15 10.60 37.56
C SER A 641 4.41 9.72 37.47
N GLY A 642 4.30 8.54 36.85
CA GLY A 642 5.44 7.64 36.60
C GLY A 642 6.40 8.17 35.53
N ILE A 643 5.86 8.77 34.46
CA ILE A 643 6.64 9.43 33.40
C ILE A 643 7.44 10.60 33.98
N ALA A 644 6.80 11.48 34.76
CA ALA A 644 7.45 12.61 35.42
C ALA A 644 8.53 12.17 36.42
N ALA A 645 8.30 11.10 37.18
CA ALA A 645 9.22 10.62 38.23
C ALA A 645 10.49 9.97 37.68
N THR A 646 10.46 9.37 36.49
CA THR A 646 11.59 8.62 35.94
C THR A 646 12.60 9.51 35.22
N GLY A 647 12.22 10.73 34.81
CA GLY A 647 13.04 11.59 33.96
C GLY A 647 13.47 10.91 32.65
N ALA A 648 12.84 9.79 32.31
CA ALA A 648 13.22 8.90 31.25
C ALA A 648 12.21 9.07 30.11
N GLY A 649 12.66 9.71 29.04
CA GLY A 649 11.90 9.85 27.80
C GLY A 649 11.52 11.30 27.55
N ALA A 650 12.41 12.06 26.92
CA ALA A 650 11.94 13.15 26.07
C ALA A 650 11.13 12.48 24.96
N ILE A 651 9.80 12.48 25.07
CA ILE A 651 8.93 12.15 23.95
C ILE A 651 9.12 13.30 22.95
N PRO A 652 9.51 13.01 21.71
CA PRO A 652 9.69 14.05 20.71
C PRO A 652 8.40 14.87 20.56
N GLY A 653 8.46 16.20 20.66
CA GLY A 653 7.26 17.06 20.64
C GLY A 653 6.88 17.60 22.02
N ILE A 654 7.18 16.84 23.08
CA ILE A 654 6.74 17.07 24.47
C ILE A 654 7.80 17.84 25.27
N GLY A 655 9.08 17.72 24.90
CA GLY A 655 10.19 18.56 25.39
C GLY A 655 10.22 18.75 26.92
N PHE A 656 10.75 17.79 27.67
CA PHE A 656 11.04 17.98 29.09
C PHE A 656 12.43 18.59 29.27
N PRO A 657 12.57 19.81 29.84
CA PRO A 657 13.89 20.29 30.22
C PRO A 657 14.45 19.37 31.31
N ALA A 658 15.74 19.01 31.25
CA ALA A 658 16.42 18.22 32.27
C ALA A 658 16.32 18.80 33.70
N ALA A 659 15.93 20.07 33.83
CA ALA A 659 15.66 20.78 35.07
C ALA A 659 14.24 20.58 35.65
N ALA A 660 13.32 19.92 34.94
CA ALA A 660 11.95 19.62 35.39
C ALA A 660 11.85 18.44 36.38
N THR A 661 12.98 17.89 36.82
CA THR A 661 13.07 16.83 37.85
C THR A 661 12.66 17.28 39.27
N VAL A 662 11.99 18.43 39.39
CA VAL A 662 11.50 19.02 40.64
C VAL A 662 10.12 19.56 40.27
N ILE A 663 8.99 18.94 40.62
CA ILE A 663 8.44 18.80 41.96
C ILE A 663 7.49 17.57 41.98
N ALA A 664 7.85 16.51 42.71
CA ALA A 664 6.89 15.48 43.11
C ALA A 664 6.04 16.01 44.29
N VAL A 665 4.84 16.54 44.02
CA VAL A 665 3.81 16.82 45.04
C VAL A 665 2.62 15.91 44.77
N THR A 666 2.74 14.68 45.24
CA THR A 666 1.88 13.54 44.90
C THR A 666 0.65 13.42 45.83
N GLY A 667 -0.29 14.37 45.79
CA GLY A 667 -1.58 14.11 46.44
C GLY A 667 -2.62 15.23 46.39
N VAL A 668 -2.21 16.50 46.30
CA VAL A 668 -3.14 17.64 46.12
C VAL A 668 -3.50 17.81 44.63
N LEU A 669 -2.56 17.51 43.73
CA LEU A 669 -2.76 17.60 42.29
C LEU A 669 -3.68 16.51 41.74
N GLU A 670 -3.57 15.27 42.24
CA GLU A 670 -4.42 14.14 41.82
C GLU A 670 -5.92 14.48 41.97
N GLN A 671 -6.36 14.97 43.13
CA GLN A 671 -7.77 15.36 43.33
C GLN A 671 -8.19 16.58 42.48
N SER A 672 -7.28 17.52 42.20
CA SER A 672 -7.57 18.69 41.36
C SER A 672 -7.67 18.37 39.86
N VAL A 673 -6.96 17.33 39.41
CA VAL A 673 -6.87 16.92 37.99
C VAL A 673 -7.85 15.79 37.69
N VAL A 674 -7.94 14.78 38.56
CA VAL A 674 -8.88 13.64 38.44
C VAL A 674 -10.31 14.06 38.79
N GLY A 675 -10.50 15.01 39.71
CA GLY A 675 -11.82 15.49 40.12
C GLY A 675 -12.56 14.50 41.04
N SER A 676 -13.84 14.77 41.32
CA SER A 676 -14.75 13.86 42.04
C SER A 676 -15.65 13.11 41.05
N VAL A 677 -16.24 11.99 41.48
CA VAL A 677 -17.06 11.07 40.65
C VAL A 677 -18.13 11.85 39.84
N PRO A 678 -18.13 11.83 38.50
CA PRO A 678 -19.09 12.60 37.68
C PRO A 678 -20.53 12.10 37.80
N GLY A 679 -21.53 12.94 37.51
CA GLY A 679 -22.91 12.49 37.30
C GLY A 679 -23.15 12.15 35.82
N ILE A 680 -23.49 10.90 35.48
CA ILE A 680 -23.78 10.50 34.09
C ILE A 680 -25.29 10.65 33.82
N GLU A 681 -25.68 11.71 33.11
CA GLU A 681 -26.94 11.75 32.35
C GLU A 681 -26.64 12.17 30.90
N THR A 682 -27.38 11.59 29.95
CA THR A 682 -27.20 11.68 28.48
C THR A 682 -26.77 13.05 27.98
N TYR A 683 -25.60 13.13 27.33
CA TYR A 683 -24.95 14.36 26.89
C TYR A 683 -25.16 14.64 25.40
N GLU A 684 -25.73 15.80 25.06
CA GLU A 684 -25.60 16.42 23.73
C GLU A 684 -24.42 17.40 23.77
N VAL A 685 -23.48 17.28 22.84
CA VAL A 685 -22.31 18.18 22.73
C VAL A 685 -22.78 19.65 22.64
N PRO A 686 -22.53 20.51 23.66
CA PRO A 686 -22.99 21.89 23.67
C PRO A 686 -22.32 22.71 22.57
N ARG A 687 -23.08 23.61 21.95
CA ARG A 687 -22.60 24.53 20.90
C ARG A 687 -21.87 25.78 21.41
N GLU A 688 -21.87 26.12 22.71
CA GLU A 688 -21.16 27.32 23.23
C GLU A 688 -20.58 27.18 24.66
N ASP A 689 -19.28 27.51 24.74
CA ASP A 689 -18.38 28.08 25.79
C ASP A 689 -18.63 27.93 27.32
N PRO A 690 -18.18 26.82 27.95
CA PRO A 690 -17.74 26.75 29.35
C PRO A 690 -16.20 26.96 29.53
N LEU A 691 -15.45 27.24 28.46
CA LEU A 691 -13.98 27.10 28.41
C LEU A 691 -13.24 28.20 29.20
N GLY A 692 -13.84 29.39 29.32
CA GLY A 692 -13.22 30.52 30.03
C GLY A 692 -13.01 30.29 31.53
N SER A 693 -13.90 29.57 32.23
CA SER A 693 -13.83 29.44 33.69
C SER A 693 -12.72 28.52 34.17
N ARG A 694 -12.52 27.39 33.50
CA ARG A 694 -11.44 26.44 33.82
C ARG A 694 -10.07 27.03 33.52
N GLN A 695 -9.96 27.79 32.43
CA GLN A 695 -8.74 28.52 32.06
C GLN A 695 -8.26 29.45 33.18
N TYR A 696 -9.14 30.32 33.69
CA TYR A 696 -8.77 31.26 34.74
C TYR A 696 -8.45 30.54 36.05
N TYR A 697 -9.21 29.49 36.37
CA TYR A 697 -9.01 28.72 37.60
C TYR A 697 -7.67 27.96 37.61
N ASN A 698 -7.28 27.35 36.49
CA ASN A 698 -5.98 26.68 36.34
C ASN A 698 -4.81 27.64 36.50
N THR A 699 -4.96 28.91 36.10
CA THR A 699 -3.94 29.93 36.34
C THR A 699 -3.80 30.23 37.84
N LEU A 700 -4.90 30.23 38.60
CA LEU A 700 -4.84 30.39 40.05
C LEU A 700 -4.16 29.20 40.74
N LEU A 701 -4.49 27.97 40.32
CA LEU A 701 -3.84 26.75 40.82
C LEU A 701 -2.32 26.77 40.56
N ALA A 702 -1.90 27.17 39.36
CA ALA A 702 -0.48 27.32 39.04
C ALA A 702 0.21 28.39 39.91
N LEU A 703 -0.46 29.52 40.19
CA LEU A 703 0.07 30.54 41.09
C LEU A 703 0.16 30.05 42.53
N GLU A 704 -0.80 29.24 42.99
CA GLU A 704 -0.81 28.64 44.32
C GLU A 704 0.40 27.73 44.53
N ASP A 705 0.64 26.82 43.58
CA ASP A 705 1.73 25.86 43.64
C ASP A 705 3.12 26.51 43.66
N LEU A 706 3.26 27.66 43.00
CA LEU A 706 4.48 28.44 43.00
C LEU A 706 4.67 29.29 44.27
N GLY A 707 3.70 29.27 45.19
CA GLY A 707 3.64 30.18 46.33
C GLY A 707 3.47 31.64 45.93
N ALA A 708 2.99 31.88 44.71
CA ALA A 708 2.78 33.19 44.11
C ALA A 708 1.32 33.67 44.27
N LEU A 709 0.39 32.81 44.69
CA LEU A 709 -0.99 33.18 44.97
C LEU A 709 -1.07 33.98 46.27
N THR A 710 -1.35 35.27 46.14
CA THR A 710 -1.63 36.15 47.27
C THR A 710 -3.09 35.98 47.73
N PRO A 711 -3.36 35.96 49.06
CA PRO A 711 -4.72 35.92 49.57
C PRO A 711 -5.55 37.08 49.05
N HIS A 712 -6.74 36.80 48.52
CA HIS A 712 -7.64 37.83 48.00
C HIS A 712 -9.11 37.45 48.23
N PRO A 713 -9.96 38.38 48.74
CA PRO A 713 -11.33 38.07 49.15
C PRO A 713 -12.23 37.48 48.07
N VAL A 714 -11.91 37.74 46.79
CA VAL A 714 -12.64 37.18 45.65
C VAL A 714 -12.48 35.66 45.51
N LEU A 715 -11.42 35.08 46.09
CA LEU A 715 -11.14 33.66 46.02
C LEU A 715 -11.61 32.89 47.27
N ASP A 716 -12.01 33.58 48.34
CA ASP A 716 -12.35 32.97 49.64
C ASP A 716 -13.40 31.84 49.53
N ARG A 717 -14.33 31.94 48.58
CA ARG A 717 -15.38 30.93 48.33
C ARG A 717 -14.90 29.68 47.60
N TYR A 718 -13.74 29.76 46.97
CA TYR A 718 -13.08 28.66 46.28
C TYR A 718 -11.88 28.14 47.08
N MET A 719 -11.77 28.52 48.36
CA MET A 719 -10.69 28.14 49.23
C MET A 719 -11.16 27.14 50.29
N THR A 720 -10.33 26.17 50.60
CA THR A 720 -10.45 25.30 51.76
C THR A 720 -10.17 26.08 53.06
N GLU A 721 -10.52 25.50 54.22
CA GLU A 721 -10.26 26.13 55.53
C GLU A 721 -8.76 26.36 55.82
N ASP A 722 -7.88 25.59 55.19
CA ASP A 722 -6.42 25.76 55.25
C ASP A 722 -5.86 26.77 54.24
N GLY A 723 -6.73 27.45 53.48
CA GLY A 723 -6.36 28.54 52.59
C GLY A 723 -5.77 28.09 51.25
N LYS A 724 -6.16 26.89 50.79
CA LYS A 724 -5.81 26.36 49.46
C LYS A 724 -7.01 26.39 48.52
N LEU A 725 -6.80 26.45 47.22
CA LEU A 725 -7.87 26.37 46.24
C LEU A 725 -8.54 24.99 46.24
N LEU A 726 -9.87 24.98 46.12
CA LEU A 726 -10.67 23.78 45.91
C LEU A 726 -10.35 23.17 44.52
N PRO A 727 -10.53 21.85 44.33
CA PRO A 727 -10.60 21.27 43.00
C PRO A 727 -11.63 21.99 42.12
N TYR A 728 -11.39 22.10 40.81
CA TYR A 728 -12.25 22.89 39.90
C TYR A 728 -13.72 22.49 39.97
N GLU A 729 -14.04 21.20 40.02
CA GLU A 729 -15.41 20.70 40.12
C GLU A 729 -16.08 21.08 41.46
N GLU A 730 -15.32 21.07 42.56
CA GLU A 730 -15.81 21.52 43.86
C GLU A 730 -16.00 23.04 43.89
N ALA A 731 -15.11 23.79 43.22
CA ALA A 731 -15.26 25.22 43.02
C ALA A 731 -16.50 25.53 42.17
N LEU A 732 -16.82 24.68 41.18
CA LEU A 732 -18.01 24.80 40.35
C LEU A 732 -19.30 24.61 41.16
N MET A 733 -19.29 23.61 42.06
CA MET A 733 -20.38 23.39 43.00
C MET A 733 -20.50 24.54 44.03
N ALA A 734 -19.38 25.11 44.46
CA ALA A 734 -19.36 26.27 45.35
C ALA A 734 -19.86 27.56 44.66
N ASP A 735 -19.63 27.70 43.34
CA ASP A 735 -20.07 28.86 42.55
C ASP A 735 -21.58 28.85 42.30
N ASN A 736 -22.18 27.66 42.09
CA ASN A 736 -23.61 27.55 41.80
C ASN A 736 -24.24 26.28 42.39
N PRO A 737 -24.60 26.27 43.70
CA PRO A 737 -25.08 25.08 44.41
C PRO A 737 -26.48 24.58 43.98
N THR A 738 -27.12 25.20 42.99
CA THR A 738 -28.51 24.92 42.59
C THR A 738 -28.72 24.61 41.10
N GLN A 739 -27.67 24.65 40.27
CA GLN A 739 -27.76 24.33 38.84
C GLN A 739 -26.82 23.19 38.45
N ASN A 740 -27.21 22.49 37.39
CA ASN A 740 -26.47 21.40 36.75
C ASN A 740 -25.02 21.89 36.40
N PRO A 741 -23.95 21.17 36.77
CA PRO A 741 -22.55 21.56 36.52
C PRO A 741 -22.24 21.92 35.06
N ILE A 742 -23.06 21.47 34.11
CA ILE A 742 -22.92 21.66 32.66
C ILE A 742 -23.11 23.14 32.22
N SER A 743 -23.61 24.03 33.09
CA SER A 743 -23.86 25.45 32.80
C SER A 743 -23.26 26.44 33.82
N GLY A 744 -22.55 25.93 34.82
CA GLY A 744 -21.91 26.71 35.88
C GLY A 744 -20.45 27.03 35.54
N GLY A 745 -19.97 28.20 35.93
CA GLY A 745 -18.57 28.61 35.65
C GLY A 745 -18.40 30.11 35.43
N SER A 746 -19.47 30.82 35.04
CA SER A 746 -19.38 32.27 34.81
C SER A 746 -18.92 33.06 36.05
N GLY A 747 -19.24 32.62 37.26
CA GLY A 747 -18.79 33.24 38.51
C GLY A 747 -17.31 32.97 38.77
N ILE A 748 -16.86 31.72 38.59
CA ILE A 748 -15.43 31.36 38.64
C ILE A 748 -14.62 32.16 37.62
N ALA A 749 -15.07 32.22 36.37
CA ALA A 749 -14.39 32.98 35.32
C ALA A 749 -14.26 34.46 35.69
N THR A 750 -15.33 35.03 36.25
CA THR A 750 -15.37 36.43 36.66
C THR A 750 -14.42 36.68 37.83
N ASP A 751 -14.44 35.84 38.84
CA ASP A 751 -13.66 36.03 40.07
C ASP A 751 -12.17 35.77 39.87
N ALA A 752 -11.85 34.67 39.19
CA ALA A 752 -10.47 34.34 38.83
C ALA A 752 -9.91 35.37 37.82
N GLY A 753 -10.70 35.79 36.84
CA GLY A 753 -10.32 36.87 35.93
C GLY A 753 -10.09 38.20 36.65
N ASN A 754 -10.95 38.57 37.61
CA ASN A 754 -10.78 39.79 38.42
C ASN A 754 -9.53 39.72 39.29
N TYR A 755 -9.24 38.56 39.89
CA TYR A 755 -8.01 38.36 40.65
C TYR A 755 -6.77 38.61 39.77
N LEU A 756 -6.73 37.99 38.59
CA LEU A 756 -5.61 38.09 37.66
C LEU A 756 -5.43 39.53 37.14
N LEU A 757 -6.53 40.21 36.78
CA LEU A 757 -6.50 41.63 36.38
C LEU A 757 -5.95 42.53 37.49
N ASN A 758 -6.37 42.31 38.75
CA ASN A 758 -5.94 43.13 39.88
C ASN A 758 -4.46 42.93 40.25
N HIS A 759 -3.83 41.85 39.78
CA HIS A 759 -2.43 41.55 40.03
C HIS A 759 -1.55 41.78 38.78
N ASN A 760 -2.02 42.63 37.84
CA ASN A 760 -1.32 43.00 36.60
C ASN A 760 -1.00 41.82 35.67
N PHE A 761 -1.75 40.72 35.73
CA PHE A 761 -1.71 39.72 34.67
C PHE A 761 -2.54 40.26 33.48
N PRO A 762 -1.95 40.59 32.31
CA PRO A 762 -2.69 41.05 31.14
C PRO A 762 -3.70 39.99 30.66
N ILE A 763 -4.99 40.34 30.66
CA ILE A 763 -6.08 39.50 30.12
C ILE A 763 -6.66 40.17 28.86
N ASP A 764 -5.82 40.73 28.01
CA ASP A 764 -6.32 41.57 26.91
C ASP A 764 -7.18 40.76 25.91
N ARG A 765 -8.47 41.14 25.86
CA ARG A 765 -9.53 40.85 24.87
C ARG A 765 -10.41 39.58 25.01
N ILE A 766 -10.92 39.25 26.20
CA ILE A 766 -12.10 38.36 26.32
C ILE A 766 -13.33 39.07 26.93
N THR A 767 -13.14 40.16 27.67
CA THR A 767 -14.24 40.92 28.31
C THR A 767 -15.27 41.49 27.32
N GLN A 768 -14.93 41.62 26.02
CA GLN A 768 -15.90 42.00 24.98
C GLN A 768 -16.91 40.91 24.63
N TYR A 769 -16.65 39.63 24.89
CA TYR A 769 -17.58 38.53 24.61
C TYR A 769 -18.59 38.30 25.75
N VAL A 770 -18.16 38.43 27.01
CA VAL A 770 -19.05 38.33 28.18
C VAL A 770 -20.11 39.44 28.18
N ASP A 771 -19.74 40.67 27.77
CA ASP A 771 -20.68 41.78 27.67
C ASP A 771 -21.59 41.70 26.43
N LYS A 772 -21.12 41.11 25.30
CA LYS A 772 -21.99 40.86 24.13
C LYS A 772 -23.01 39.75 24.38
N GLY A 773 -22.60 38.64 25.01
CA GLY A 773 -23.51 37.55 25.38
C GLY A 773 -24.62 38.00 26.34
N ARG A 774 -24.31 38.90 27.28
CA ARG A 774 -25.32 39.50 28.17
C ARG A 774 -26.29 40.46 27.48
N VAL A 775 -25.91 41.08 26.37
CA VAL A 775 -26.77 42.01 25.61
C VAL A 775 -27.65 41.28 24.60
N GLU A 776 -27.18 40.19 24.00
CA GLU A 776 -27.95 39.39 23.04
C GLU A 776 -28.93 38.42 23.74
N ALA A 777 -28.58 37.85 24.90
CA ALA A 777 -29.50 37.05 25.72
C ALA A 777 -30.68 37.86 26.32
N ARG A 778 -30.65 39.20 26.23
CA ARG A 778 -31.79 40.08 26.59
C ARG A 778 -32.66 40.47 25.40
N LYS A 779 -32.36 39.99 24.19
CA LYS A 779 -33.12 40.29 22.96
C LYS A 779 -33.60 39.04 22.18
N GLY A 780 -33.35 37.83 22.66
CA GLY A 780 -33.92 36.58 22.14
C GLY A 780 -35.19 36.19 22.88
#